data_AF-A0A960GAA1-F1
#
_entry.id   AF-A0A960GAA1-F1
#
_cell.length_a   1.000
_cell.length_b   1.000
_cell.length_c   1.000
_cell.angle_alpha   90.00
_cell.angle_beta   90.00
_cell.angle_gamma   90.00
#
_symmetry.space_group_name_H-M   'P 1'
#
loop_
_entity.id
_entity.type
_entity.pdbx_description
1 polymer ?
#
loop_
_entity_poly.entity_id
_entity_poly.type
_entity_poly.pdbx_seq_one_letter_code
_entity_poly.pdbx_strand_id
1 'polypeptide(L)'
;MASLLDKLIRTRQTLGVPERAGLLAASTSVGQSFSRGLMPRSTTDQAVVTGVSTAINYAFTVMAQSLVEAVARRVARSGADASERTTMRRSVLLGANAAAMGAGVVGQRLLAQKKDEPILRAWGRSLSWRIGVGGLAGAIIVGADEVLDEIADQGHPWARAVPVALPLGGALAAWQYHRLHRDMLDKGVSHDAVGNSLNESQQVAAGRALLTGGLVTAGLFGAAKVEREFAGGVAALVTRVNPRAELLGRPIGHLLAFGLFTAAGYKALHVVFHRAETSGDAVEAAYASPPTSDYVSGGPRSGVSWETIGREGRRFVNMALTVDEIEEVMGGDAMPPIRAFVGLESRPTTSERADLAMQELEALGAFERSLIVFMSPTGTGYLNYVTTESLEYLTGGDVATVAIQYSLRPSPLSLDRTSIGIDQNNAFLHALKWRLSAMPESDRPRLCIFGESLGALTAEDVFADEGTEGLHRADIERGLFLGTPAATKFRQRWLSHPEQVDPDGEVIEVASYEEYLALPAEVRERARYFLLSHHNDAMPKFWFPIAVQAPTWMGRPETREPGVPKETKWRPYTTFVITLMDVKNAMHVIPGKFEANGHDYRSDLARFTSLAYDLPVDSKRLARMEVALRKRELAWAERRLIDDQIDKAKAQISAQFEKWGASDSVPLPFVSSGSPG
;
A
#
# COMPACT_ATOMS: atom_id res chain seq x y z
N MET A 1 3.11 21.31 -32.64
CA MET A 1 3.01 20.00 -33.36
C MET A 1 4.16 19.75 -34.33
N ALA A 2 4.54 20.68 -35.22
CA ALA A 2 5.61 20.46 -36.22
C ALA A 2 6.98 20.03 -35.63
N SER A 3 7.43 20.66 -34.54
CA SER A 3 8.67 20.28 -33.81
C SER A 3 8.59 18.90 -33.16
N LEU A 4 7.40 18.45 -32.75
CA LEU A 4 7.19 17.15 -32.15
C LEU A 4 7.20 16.05 -33.22
N LEU A 5 6.59 16.34 -34.38
CA LEU A 5 6.58 15.46 -35.55
C LEU A 5 8.01 15.24 -36.08
N ASP A 6 8.81 16.30 -36.20
CA ASP A 6 10.21 16.21 -36.64
C ASP A 6 11.10 15.39 -35.67
N LYS A 7 10.86 15.53 -34.36
CA LYS A 7 11.53 14.71 -33.33
C LYS A 7 11.09 13.24 -33.39
N LEU A 8 9.82 12.96 -33.65
CA LEU A 8 9.27 11.60 -33.80
C LEU A 8 9.80 10.92 -35.06
N ILE A 9 9.92 11.64 -36.17
CA ILE A 9 10.47 11.13 -37.44
C ILE A 9 11.94 10.70 -37.29
N ARG A 10 12.71 11.39 -36.44
CA ARG A 10 14.12 11.02 -36.18
C ARG A 10 14.31 9.81 -35.26
N THR A 11 13.26 9.30 -34.60
CA THR A 11 13.37 8.16 -33.66
C THR A 11 14.04 6.93 -34.26
N ARG A 12 13.68 6.54 -35.50
CA ARG A 12 14.26 5.38 -36.22
C ARG A 12 15.76 5.55 -36.48
N GLN A 13 16.21 6.78 -36.68
CA GLN A 13 17.62 7.12 -36.92
C GLN A 13 18.43 7.26 -35.63
N THR A 14 17.78 7.67 -34.52
CA THR A 14 18.45 7.98 -33.26
C THR A 14 18.43 6.86 -32.22
N LEU A 15 17.53 5.89 -32.32
CA LEU A 15 17.38 4.79 -31.35
C LEU A 15 17.72 3.42 -31.97
N GLY A 16 18.25 2.50 -31.16
CA GLY A 16 18.60 1.14 -31.60
C GLY A 16 17.39 0.21 -31.50
N VAL A 17 17.58 -1.04 -31.91
CA VAL A 17 16.54 -2.07 -31.79
C VAL A 17 16.11 -2.26 -30.33
N PRO A 18 17.01 -2.31 -29.32
CA PRO A 18 16.59 -2.47 -27.92
C PRO A 18 15.67 -1.35 -27.43
N GLU A 19 16.05 -0.09 -27.66
CA GLU A 19 15.26 1.04 -27.18
C GLU A 19 13.92 1.16 -27.91
N ARG A 20 13.88 0.87 -29.21
CA ARG A 20 12.63 0.85 -29.98
C ARG A 20 11.70 -0.30 -29.57
N ALA A 21 12.25 -1.49 -29.30
CA ALA A 21 11.49 -2.60 -28.74
C ALA A 21 10.95 -2.26 -27.35
N GLY A 22 11.75 -1.58 -26.53
CA GLY A 22 11.35 -1.01 -25.25
C GLY A 22 10.18 -0.04 -25.36
N LEU A 23 10.26 0.92 -26.29
CA LEU A 23 9.18 1.87 -26.56
C LEU A 23 7.89 1.17 -27.00
N LEU A 24 7.98 0.16 -27.88
CA LEU A 24 6.83 -0.63 -28.31
C LEU A 24 6.14 -1.32 -27.13
N ALA A 25 6.91 -1.99 -26.26
CA ALA A 25 6.38 -2.67 -25.09
C ALA A 25 5.79 -1.69 -24.06
N ALA A 26 6.48 -0.56 -23.82
CA ALA A 26 6.02 0.49 -22.93
C ALA A 26 4.69 1.09 -23.41
N SER A 27 4.62 1.55 -24.66
CA SER A 27 3.40 2.09 -25.25
C SER A 27 2.25 1.09 -25.20
N THR A 28 2.51 -0.19 -25.50
CA THR A 28 1.49 -1.26 -25.42
C THR A 28 0.94 -1.43 -24.01
N SER A 29 1.78 -1.29 -22.98
CA SER A 29 1.36 -1.45 -21.58
C SER A 29 0.39 -0.37 -21.08
N VAL A 30 0.28 0.78 -21.77
CA VAL A 30 -0.65 1.86 -21.42
C VAL A 30 -2.10 1.36 -21.38
N GLY A 31 -2.54 0.56 -22.36
CA GLY A 31 -3.91 0.03 -22.35
C GLY A 31 -4.21 -0.85 -21.13
N GLN A 32 -3.19 -1.51 -20.59
CA GLN A 32 -3.32 -2.43 -19.46
C GLN A 32 -3.39 -1.70 -18.11
N SER A 33 -2.77 -0.52 -17.99
CA SER A 33 -2.76 0.25 -16.74
C SER A 33 -4.14 0.75 -16.32
N PHE A 34 -5.09 0.81 -17.26
CA PHE A 34 -6.50 1.16 -17.03
C PHE A 34 -7.34 0.02 -16.44
N SER A 35 -6.76 -1.16 -16.23
CA SER A 35 -7.46 -2.25 -15.51
C SER A 35 -7.88 -1.79 -14.13
N ARG A 36 -9.10 -2.13 -13.71
CA ARG A 36 -9.62 -1.79 -12.37
C ARG A 36 -8.79 -2.47 -11.28
N GLY A 37 -8.49 -1.69 -10.25
CA GLY A 37 -7.98 -2.17 -8.97
C GLY A 37 -9.13 -2.43 -8.00
N LEU A 38 -8.80 -2.60 -6.72
CA LEU A 38 -9.77 -2.78 -5.65
C LEU A 38 -10.49 -1.46 -5.31
N MET A 39 -9.82 -0.32 -5.53
CA MET A 39 -10.35 1.01 -5.24
C MET A 39 -10.42 1.88 -6.52
N PRO A 40 -11.37 2.84 -6.59
CA PRO A 40 -11.34 3.86 -7.63
C PRO A 40 -10.07 4.72 -7.50
N ARG A 41 -9.63 5.29 -8.63
CA ARG A 41 -8.42 6.12 -8.72
C ARG A 41 -8.75 7.54 -9.16
N SER A 42 -8.04 8.52 -8.62
CA SER A 42 -8.06 9.86 -9.23
C SER A 42 -7.36 9.85 -10.60
N THR A 43 -7.57 10.90 -11.39
CA THR A 43 -6.85 11.05 -12.68
C THR A 43 -5.33 11.11 -12.45
N THR A 44 -4.89 11.74 -11.36
CA THR A 44 -3.47 11.82 -10.98
C THR A 44 -2.92 10.44 -10.63
N ASP A 45 -3.66 9.64 -9.87
CA ASP A 45 -3.27 8.27 -9.53
C ASP A 45 -3.14 7.39 -10.77
N GLN A 46 -4.08 7.51 -11.71
CA GLN A 46 -4.03 6.80 -12.97
C GLN A 46 -2.79 7.19 -13.80
N ALA A 47 -2.41 8.46 -13.79
CA ALA A 47 -1.20 8.94 -14.47
C ALA A 47 0.05 8.33 -13.85
N VAL A 48 0.14 8.25 -12.51
CA VAL A 48 1.24 7.59 -11.79
C VAL A 48 1.31 6.11 -12.13
N VAL A 49 0.19 5.38 -12.05
CA VAL A 49 0.15 3.94 -12.37
C VAL A 49 0.62 3.68 -13.80
N THR A 50 0.17 4.50 -14.75
CA THR A 50 0.56 4.41 -16.16
C THR A 50 2.04 4.73 -16.35
N GLY A 51 2.54 5.82 -15.77
CA GLY A 51 3.94 6.24 -15.87
C GLY A 51 4.91 5.20 -15.30
N VAL A 52 4.65 4.71 -14.09
CA VAL A 52 5.50 3.69 -13.44
C VAL A 52 5.44 2.36 -14.19
N SER A 53 4.25 1.90 -14.58
CA SER A 53 4.10 0.65 -15.33
C SER A 53 4.82 0.70 -16.69
N THR A 54 4.68 1.80 -17.43
CA THR A 54 5.32 1.95 -18.74
C THR A 54 6.84 2.01 -18.62
N ALA A 55 7.38 2.70 -17.60
CA ALA A 55 8.82 2.76 -17.33
C ALA A 55 9.41 1.37 -16.99
N ILE A 56 8.73 0.59 -16.15
CA ILE A 56 9.15 -0.78 -15.83
C ILE A 56 9.13 -1.68 -17.07
N ASN A 57 8.06 -1.59 -17.87
CA ASN A 57 7.94 -2.37 -19.11
C ASN A 57 9.01 -1.98 -20.14
N TYR A 58 9.33 -0.69 -20.27
CA TYR A 58 10.45 -0.20 -21.08
C TYR A 58 11.75 -0.86 -20.63
N ALA A 59 12.14 -0.67 -19.36
CA ALA A 59 13.44 -1.09 -18.84
C ALA A 59 13.70 -2.59 -19.00
N PHE A 60 12.73 -3.44 -18.61
CA PHE A 60 12.89 -4.89 -18.75
C PHE A 60 12.99 -5.33 -20.22
N THR A 61 12.25 -4.68 -21.12
CA THR A 61 12.25 -5.04 -22.55
C THR A 61 13.56 -4.59 -23.21
N VAL A 62 14.05 -3.39 -22.91
CA VAL A 62 15.35 -2.90 -23.43
C VAL A 62 16.48 -3.79 -22.94
N MET A 63 16.47 -4.16 -21.65
CA MET A 63 17.48 -5.07 -21.09
C MET A 63 17.45 -6.44 -21.78
N ALA A 64 16.26 -7.06 -21.88
CA ALA A 64 16.09 -8.34 -22.56
C ALA A 64 16.58 -8.26 -24.01
N GLN A 65 16.18 -7.23 -24.76
CA GLN A 65 16.54 -7.10 -26.16
C GLN A 65 18.03 -6.79 -26.37
N SER A 66 18.66 -6.07 -25.43
CA SER A 66 20.10 -5.83 -25.47
C SER A 66 20.89 -7.12 -25.26
N LEU A 67 20.39 -8.04 -24.43
CA LEU A 67 20.98 -9.37 -24.27
C LEU A 67 20.82 -10.21 -25.54
N VAL A 68 19.64 -10.19 -26.17
CA VAL A 68 19.40 -10.87 -27.46
C VAL A 68 20.35 -10.33 -28.54
N GLU A 69 20.51 -9.01 -28.62
CA GLU A 69 21.42 -8.38 -29.57
C GLU A 69 22.90 -8.74 -29.29
N ALA A 70 23.31 -8.80 -28.02
CA ALA A 70 24.66 -9.21 -27.64
C ALA A 70 24.97 -10.65 -28.08
N VAL A 71 24.01 -11.57 -27.91
CA VAL A 71 24.12 -12.96 -28.37
C VAL A 71 24.17 -13.01 -29.90
N ALA A 72 23.28 -12.30 -30.59
CA ALA A 72 23.27 -12.22 -32.05
C ALA A 72 24.60 -11.69 -32.61
N ARG A 73 25.17 -10.64 -32.00
CA ARG A 73 26.48 -10.09 -32.37
C ARG A 73 27.63 -11.07 -32.15
N ARG A 74 27.57 -11.87 -31.09
CA ARG A 74 28.56 -12.92 -30.83
C ARG A 74 28.55 -13.99 -31.93
N VAL A 75 27.36 -14.41 -32.36
CA VAL A 75 27.18 -15.39 -33.44
C VAL A 75 27.57 -14.81 -34.79
N ALA A 76 27.23 -13.55 -35.07
CA ALA A 76 27.55 -12.90 -36.35
C ALA A 76 29.05 -12.54 -36.51
N ARG A 77 29.84 -12.51 -35.42
CA ARG A 77 31.31 -12.26 -35.49
C ARG A 77 32.09 -13.43 -36.12
N SER A 78 31.49 -14.61 -36.24
CA SER A 78 32.09 -15.75 -36.97
C SER A 78 31.60 -15.79 -38.42
N GLY A 79 32.35 -15.16 -39.35
CA GLY A 79 32.42 -15.64 -40.74
C GLY A 79 31.75 -14.89 -41.90
N ALA A 80 31.91 -13.57 -42.09
CA ALA A 80 31.62 -12.95 -43.41
C ALA A 80 32.30 -11.61 -43.71
N ASP A 81 32.36 -11.25 -45.00
CA ASP A 81 32.81 -9.97 -45.56
C ASP A 81 31.83 -8.80 -45.30
N ALA A 82 32.29 -7.56 -45.52
CA ALA A 82 31.66 -6.33 -45.01
C ALA A 82 30.24 -6.03 -45.55
N SER A 83 29.91 -6.50 -46.76
CA SER A 83 28.60 -6.31 -47.41
C SER A 83 27.56 -7.35 -46.96
N GLU A 84 27.93 -8.65 -46.95
CA GLU A 84 27.09 -9.75 -46.44
C GLU A 84 26.80 -9.62 -44.93
N ARG A 85 27.68 -8.93 -44.20
CA ARG A 85 27.55 -8.67 -42.76
C ARG A 85 26.27 -7.93 -42.37
N THR A 86 25.65 -7.14 -43.23
CA THR A 86 24.44 -6.37 -42.84
C THR A 86 23.18 -7.22 -42.91
N THR A 87 22.95 -7.90 -44.04
CA THR A 87 21.83 -8.83 -44.22
C THR A 87 21.94 -10.02 -43.27
N MET A 88 23.12 -10.64 -43.19
CA MET A 88 23.34 -11.77 -42.28
C MET A 88 23.11 -11.38 -40.81
N ARG A 89 23.46 -10.16 -40.41
CA ARG A 89 23.25 -9.68 -39.04
C ARG A 89 21.78 -9.42 -38.72
N ARG A 90 20.96 -9.01 -39.69
CA ARG A 90 19.49 -8.90 -39.51
C ARG A 90 18.85 -10.28 -39.39
N SER A 91 19.21 -11.23 -40.26
CA SER A 91 18.71 -12.61 -40.19
C SER A 91 19.12 -13.32 -38.89
N VAL A 92 20.37 -13.15 -38.44
CA VAL A 92 20.86 -13.68 -37.16
C VAL A 92 20.11 -13.03 -35.98
N LEU A 93 19.82 -11.73 -36.05
CA LEU A 93 19.05 -11.05 -35.00
C LEU A 93 17.59 -11.52 -34.97
N LEU A 94 16.93 -11.71 -36.12
CA LEU A 94 15.59 -12.31 -36.21
C LEU A 94 15.58 -13.73 -35.63
N GLY A 95 16.58 -14.56 -35.96
CA GLY A 95 16.74 -15.90 -35.39
C GLY A 95 16.94 -15.87 -33.87
N ALA A 96 17.77 -14.95 -33.35
CA ALA A 96 17.98 -14.78 -31.92
C ALA A 96 16.71 -14.31 -31.19
N ASN A 97 15.93 -13.41 -31.81
CA ASN A 97 14.61 -13.00 -31.29
C ASN A 97 13.63 -14.17 -31.21
N ALA A 98 13.55 -15.00 -32.25
CA ALA A 98 12.71 -16.20 -32.26
C ALA A 98 13.14 -17.22 -31.19
N ALA A 99 14.45 -17.41 -31.01
CA ALA A 99 14.99 -18.26 -29.94
C ALA A 99 14.63 -17.71 -28.56
N ALA A 100 14.71 -16.39 -28.35
CA ALA A 100 14.30 -15.74 -27.10
C ALA A 100 12.81 -15.91 -26.82
N MET A 101 11.95 -15.80 -27.84
CA MET A 101 10.52 -16.11 -27.72
C MET A 101 10.29 -17.56 -27.28
N GLY A 102 10.95 -18.53 -27.93
CA GLY A 102 10.87 -19.94 -27.59
C GLY A 102 11.36 -20.23 -26.16
N ALA A 103 12.51 -19.68 -25.78
CA ALA A 103 13.06 -19.79 -24.42
C ALA A 103 12.10 -19.20 -23.38
N GLY A 104 11.47 -18.06 -23.67
CA GLY A 104 10.48 -17.47 -22.79
C GLY A 104 9.25 -18.35 -22.56
N VAL A 105 8.72 -18.97 -23.63
CA VAL A 105 7.58 -19.90 -23.55
C VAL A 105 7.95 -21.17 -22.76
N VAL A 106 9.11 -21.76 -23.03
CA VAL A 106 9.60 -22.94 -22.31
C VAL A 106 9.83 -22.62 -20.84
N GLY A 107 10.48 -21.50 -20.53
CA GLY A 107 10.72 -21.05 -19.16
C GLY A 107 9.42 -20.81 -18.39
N GLN A 108 8.41 -20.18 -19.01
CA GLN A 108 7.08 -20.01 -18.41
C GLN A 108 6.40 -21.34 -18.07
N ARG A 109 6.55 -22.38 -18.93
CA ARG A 109 5.98 -23.71 -18.67
C ARG A 109 6.73 -24.45 -17.56
N LEU A 110 8.07 -24.50 -17.62
CA LEU A 110 8.90 -25.18 -16.63
C LEU A 110 8.78 -24.53 -15.24
N LEU A 111 8.61 -23.21 -15.21
CA LEU A 111 8.47 -22.42 -14.00
C LEU A 111 7.01 -22.07 -13.70
N ALA A 112 6.04 -22.85 -14.19
CA ALA A 112 4.62 -22.67 -13.88
C ALA A 112 4.40 -22.54 -12.36
N GLN A 113 3.52 -21.60 -11.99
CA GLN A 113 3.29 -21.21 -10.60
C GLN A 113 2.78 -22.39 -9.77
N LYS A 114 3.36 -22.56 -8.58
CA LYS A 114 2.89 -23.51 -7.56
C LYS A 114 2.44 -22.76 -6.30
N LYS A 115 1.56 -23.38 -5.51
CA LYS A 115 1.24 -22.90 -4.16
C LYS A 115 2.53 -22.93 -3.32
N ASP A 116 2.73 -21.88 -2.52
CA ASP A 116 3.84 -21.77 -1.56
C ASP A 116 5.24 -21.94 -2.18
N GLU A 117 5.41 -21.53 -3.44
CA GLU A 117 6.69 -21.64 -4.14
C GLU A 117 7.73 -20.62 -3.64
N PRO A 118 9.04 -20.96 -3.68
CA PRO A 118 10.09 -19.99 -3.41
C PRO A 118 10.02 -18.82 -4.38
N ILE A 119 10.19 -17.59 -3.87
CA ILE A 119 10.09 -16.37 -4.67
C ILE A 119 11.05 -16.33 -5.88
N LEU A 120 12.21 -17.01 -5.77
CA LEU A 120 13.17 -17.14 -6.87
C LEU A 120 12.57 -17.84 -8.11
N ARG A 121 11.65 -18.80 -7.91
CA ARG A 121 10.92 -19.46 -9.01
C ARG A 121 9.99 -18.47 -9.72
N ALA A 122 9.28 -17.64 -8.96
CA ALA A 122 8.41 -16.59 -9.50
C ALA A 122 9.21 -15.52 -10.28
N TRP A 123 10.41 -15.16 -9.79
CA TRP A 123 11.35 -14.31 -10.52
C TRP A 123 11.82 -14.94 -11.82
N GLY A 124 12.24 -16.20 -11.79
CA GLY A 124 12.65 -16.94 -13.00
C GLY A 124 11.54 -17.01 -14.03
N ARG A 125 10.29 -17.24 -13.59
CA ARG A 125 9.09 -17.18 -14.44
C ARG A 125 8.97 -15.78 -15.05
N SER A 126 8.88 -14.74 -14.24
CA SER A 126 8.72 -13.35 -14.71
C SER A 126 9.83 -12.93 -15.68
N LEU A 127 11.09 -13.30 -15.42
CA LEU A 127 12.21 -13.03 -16.32
C LEU A 127 12.08 -13.79 -17.65
N SER A 128 11.65 -15.04 -17.63
CA SER A 128 11.38 -15.82 -18.86
C SER A 128 10.33 -15.14 -19.74
N TRP A 129 9.26 -14.60 -19.12
CA TRP A 129 8.26 -13.80 -19.83
C TRP A 129 8.89 -12.55 -20.45
N ARG A 130 9.74 -11.83 -19.72
CA ARG A 130 10.43 -10.63 -20.22
C ARG A 130 11.37 -10.92 -21.38
N ILE A 131 12.09 -12.04 -21.35
CA ILE A 131 12.92 -12.49 -22.48
C ILE A 131 12.04 -12.75 -23.71
N GLY A 132 10.90 -13.44 -23.54
CA GLY A 132 9.97 -13.70 -24.63
C GLY A 132 9.35 -12.44 -25.22
N VAL A 133 8.94 -11.49 -24.38
CA VAL A 133 8.41 -10.17 -24.81
C VAL A 133 9.50 -9.35 -25.51
N GLY A 134 10.73 -9.36 -25.00
CA GLY A 134 11.90 -8.73 -25.61
C GLY A 134 12.13 -9.25 -27.03
N GLY A 135 12.20 -10.57 -27.19
CA GLY A 135 12.35 -11.23 -28.48
C GLY A 135 11.20 -10.90 -29.46
N LEU A 136 9.95 -10.94 -29.00
CA LEU A 136 8.80 -10.58 -29.83
C LEU A 136 8.84 -9.12 -30.30
N ALA A 137 9.06 -8.18 -29.38
CA ALA A 137 9.15 -6.77 -29.71
C ALA A 137 10.35 -6.49 -30.64
N GLY A 138 11.49 -7.15 -30.40
CA GLY A 138 12.67 -7.12 -31.25
C GLY A 138 12.37 -7.62 -32.66
N ALA A 139 11.71 -8.76 -32.81
CA ALA A 139 11.34 -9.33 -34.11
C ALA A 139 10.42 -8.40 -34.90
N ILE A 140 9.41 -7.81 -34.24
CA ILE A 140 8.51 -6.83 -34.86
C ILE A 140 9.29 -5.63 -35.38
N ILE A 141 10.20 -5.07 -34.59
CA ILE A 141 10.99 -3.90 -34.99
C ILE A 141 11.92 -4.23 -36.17
N VAL A 142 12.64 -5.35 -36.10
CA VAL A 142 13.58 -5.74 -37.17
C VAL A 142 12.85 -6.09 -38.46
N GLY A 143 11.75 -6.85 -38.38
CA GLY A 143 10.95 -7.19 -39.56
C GLY A 143 10.27 -5.97 -40.18
N ALA A 144 9.77 -5.03 -39.35
CA ALA A 144 9.21 -3.79 -39.87
C ALA A 144 10.28 -2.90 -40.53
N ASP A 145 11.51 -2.88 -40.00
CA ASP A 145 12.62 -2.18 -40.65
C ASP A 145 12.97 -2.78 -42.01
N GLU A 146 12.92 -4.11 -42.15
CA GLU A 146 13.16 -4.83 -43.40
C GLU A 146 12.13 -4.45 -44.47
N VAL A 147 10.84 -4.51 -44.13
CA VAL A 147 9.75 -4.10 -45.03
C VAL A 147 9.84 -2.62 -45.41
N LEU A 148 10.12 -1.73 -44.45
CA LEU A 148 10.23 -0.30 -44.71
C LEU A 148 11.47 0.07 -45.55
N ASP A 149 12.56 -0.67 -45.39
CA ASP A 149 13.75 -0.49 -46.23
C ASP A 149 13.47 -0.94 -47.67
N GLU A 150 12.79 -2.07 -47.85
CA GLU A 150 12.37 -2.55 -49.17
C GLU A 150 11.46 -1.55 -49.88
N ILE A 151 10.45 -1.00 -49.18
CA ILE A 151 9.58 0.07 -49.72
C ILE A 151 10.40 1.30 -50.09
N ALA A 152 11.39 1.67 -49.28
CA ALA A 152 12.25 2.82 -49.58
C ALA A 152 13.11 2.58 -50.83
N ASP A 153 13.62 1.36 -51.00
CA ASP A 153 14.41 0.95 -52.16
C ASP A 153 13.56 0.89 -53.45
N GLN A 154 12.24 0.68 -53.33
CA GLN A 154 11.27 0.77 -54.43
C GLN A 154 10.89 2.22 -54.82
N GLY A 155 11.57 3.24 -54.28
CA GLY A 155 11.39 4.64 -54.68
C GLY A 155 10.59 5.51 -53.69
N HIS A 156 10.36 5.02 -52.46
CA HIS A 156 9.62 5.74 -51.42
C HIS A 156 10.51 6.10 -50.22
N PRO A 157 11.43 7.07 -50.33
CA PRO A 157 12.45 7.35 -49.31
C PRO A 157 11.87 7.78 -47.95
N TRP A 158 10.63 8.28 -47.92
CA TRP A 158 9.91 8.62 -46.69
C TRP A 158 9.72 7.40 -45.76
N ALA A 159 9.69 6.17 -46.28
CA ALA A 159 9.52 4.95 -45.50
C ALA A 159 10.66 4.76 -44.48
N ARG A 160 11.86 5.27 -44.78
CA ARG A 160 13.00 5.27 -43.83
C ARG A 160 12.80 6.13 -42.60
N ALA A 161 11.81 7.01 -42.61
CA ALA A 161 11.52 7.95 -41.55
C ALA A 161 10.36 7.47 -40.63
N VAL A 162 9.75 6.32 -40.91
CA VAL A 162 8.55 5.83 -40.20
C VAL A 162 8.90 5.24 -38.82
N PRO A 163 8.36 5.78 -37.72
CA PRO A 163 8.74 5.39 -36.36
C PRO A 163 7.85 4.27 -35.78
N VAL A 164 7.89 3.06 -36.36
CA VAL A 164 6.91 1.95 -36.12
C VAL A 164 6.54 1.69 -34.66
N ALA A 165 7.50 1.74 -33.73
CA ALA A 165 7.31 1.34 -32.33
C ALA A 165 6.13 2.07 -31.65
N LEU A 166 6.04 3.38 -31.83
CA LEU A 166 5.10 4.23 -31.09
C LEU A 166 3.67 4.16 -31.66
N PRO A 167 3.43 4.32 -32.99
CA PRO A 167 2.10 4.14 -33.56
C PRO A 167 1.55 2.73 -33.35
N LEU A 168 2.38 1.69 -33.53
CA LEU A 168 1.95 0.31 -33.31
C LEU A 168 1.63 0.07 -31.83
N GLY A 169 2.49 0.51 -30.92
CA GLY A 169 2.25 0.38 -29.49
C GLY A 169 0.99 1.14 -29.03
N GLY A 170 0.74 2.33 -29.58
CA GLY A 170 -0.48 3.10 -29.33
C GLY A 170 -1.74 2.42 -29.86
N ALA A 171 -1.69 1.84 -31.07
CA ALA A 171 -2.80 1.07 -31.62
C ALA A 171 -3.11 -0.18 -30.79
N LEU A 172 -2.08 -0.90 -30.36
CA LEU A 172 -2.23 -2.05 -29.46
C LEU A 172 -2.79 -1.66 -28.09
N ALA A 173 -2.35 -0.52 -27.53
CA ALA A 173 -2.89 0.00 -26.29
C ALA A 173 -4.38 0.36 -26.41
N ALA A 174 -4.77 1.05 -27.49
CA ALA A 174 -6.16 1.39 -27.78
C ALA A 174 -7.03 0.13 -27.94
N TRP A 175 -6.53 -0.88 -28.66
CA TRP A 175 -7.20 -2.17 -28.81
C TRP A 175 -7.36 -2.90 -27.47
N GLN A 176 -6.32 -2.91 -26.63
CA GLN A 176 -6.38 -3.53 -25.30
C GLN A 176 -7.36 -2.82 -24.37
N TYR A 177 -7.38 -1.49 -24.39
CA TYR A 177 -8.35 -0.70 -23.65
C TYR A 177 -9.77 -0.96 -24.12
N HIS A 178 -10.00 -0.99 -25.44
CA HIS A 178 -11.31 -1.32 -26.01
C HIS A 178 -11.78 -2.73 -25.61
N ARG A 179 -10.89 -3.72 -25.66
CA ARG A 179 -11.19 -5.10 -25.22
C ARG A 179 -11.53 -5.15 -23.72
N LEU A 180 -10.78 -4.44 -22.89
CA LEU A 180 -11.03 -4.34 -21.45
C LEU A 180 -12.39 -3.68 -21.18
N HIS A 181 -12.69 -2.57 -21.85
CA HIS A 181 -13.95 -1.87 -21.75
C HIS A 181 -15.14 -2.76 -22.13
N ARG A 182 -15.01 -3.56 -23.20
CA ARG A 182 -16.04 -4.55 -23.56
C ARG A 182 -16.18 -5.64 -22.49
N ASP A 183 -15.07 -6.19 -21.99
CA ASP A 183 -15.11 -7.21 -20.92
C ASP A 183 -15.72 -6.67 -19.61
N MET A 184 -15.52 -5.37 -19.31
CA MET A 184 -16.19 -4.68 -18.21
C MET A 184 -17.72 -4.65 -18.41
N LEU A 185 -18.18 -4.21 -19.59
CA LEU A 185 -19.61 -4.17 -19.92
C LEU A 185 -20.23 -5.58 -19.89
N ASP A 186 -19.57 -6.57 -20.47
CA ASP A 186 -20.01 -7.98 -20.49
C ASP A 186 -20.17 -8.55 -19.06
N LYS A 187 -19.40 -8.03 -18.09
CA LYS A 187 -19.44 -8.42 -16.68
C LYS A 187 -20.31 -7.51 -15.80
N GLY A 188 -21.10 -6.61 -16.41
CA GLY A 188 -22.02 -5.73 -15.70
C GLY A 188 -21.34 -4.61 -14.90
N VAL A 189 -20.09 -4.28 -15.21
CA VAL A 189 -19.39 -3.14 -14.61
C VAL A 189 -19.98 -1.84 -15.16
N SER A 190 -20.24 -0.86 -14.29
CA SER A 190 -20.82 0.43 -14.70
C SER A 190 -19.81 1.57 -14.81
N HIS A 191 -18.70 1.51 -14.06
CA HIS A 191 -17.69 2.56 -14.02
C HIS A 191 -16.30 2.03 -14.32
N ASP A 192 -15.48 2.86 -14.97
CA ASP A 192 -14.07 2.57 -15.18
C ASP A 192 -13.25 2.74 -13.89
N ALA A 193 -11.94 2.53 -14.00
CA ALA A 193 -11.06 2.59 -12.83
C ALA A 193 -10.83 4.00 -12.25
N VAL A 194 -11.26 5.05 -12.95
CA VAL A 194 -11.24 6.43 -12.43
C VAL A 194 -12.63 6.94 -12.05
N GLY A 195 -13.63 6.04 -12.03
CA GLY A 195 -15.00 6.35 -11.62
C GLY A 195 -15.86 7.00 -12.70
N ASN A 196 -15.43 7.00 -13.97
CA ASN A 196 -16.28 7.50 -15.06
C ASN A 196 -17.29 6.44 -15.50
N SER A 197 -18.51 6.85 -15.81
CA SER A 197 -19.52 5.99 -16.43
C SER A 197 -19.01 5.42 -17.76
N LEU A 198 -19.10 4.10 -17.92
CA LEU A 198 -18.67 3.44 -19.15
C LEU A 198 -19.56 3.84 -20.35
N ASN A 199 -20.84 4.17 -20.11
CA ASN A 199 -21.81 4.52 -21.16
C ASN A 199 -21.57 5.91 -21.77
N GLU A 200 -21.00 6.85 -21.01
CA GLU A 200 -20.71 8.22 -21.49
C GLU A 200 -19.32 8.34 -22.13
N SER A 201 -18.45 7.33 -21.94
CA SER A 201 -17.02 7.42 -22.22
C SER A 201 -16.65 7.31 -23.72
N GLN A 202 -17.50 6.78 -24.59
CA GLN A 202 -17.08 6.33 -25.93
C GLN A 202 -16.62 7.45 -26.88
N GLN A 203 -17.23 8.63 -26.85
CA GLN A 203 -16.88 9.74 -27.78
C GLN A 203 -15.74 10.62 -27.26
N VAL A 204 -15.60 10.76 -25.94
CA VAL A 204 -14.52 11.54 -25.29
C VAL A 204 -13.22 10.72 -25.20
N ALA A 205 -13.32 9.38 -25.14
CA ALA A 205 -12.18 8.49 -25.01
C ALA A 205 -11.23 8.52 -26.22
N ALA A 206 -11.73 8.59 -27.46
CA ALA A 206 -10.88 8.56 -28.65
C ALA A 206 -9.98 9.81 -28.77
N GLY A 207 -10.55 11.01 -28.55
CA GLY A 207 -9.81 12.27 -28.60
C GLY A 207 -8.81 12.42 -27.45
N ARG A 208 -9.19 12.07 -26.22
CA ARG A 208 -8.29 12.05 -25.07
C ARG A 208 -7.20 10.99 -25.21
N ALA A 209 -7.52 9.78 -25.72
CA ALA A 209 -6.53 8.72 -25.93
C ALA A 209 -5.45 9.11 -26.96
N LEU A 210 -5.81 9.83 -28.03
CA LEU A 210 -4.84 10.34 -28.99
C LEU A 210 -3.94 11.44 -28.40
N LEU A 211 -4.49 12.37 -27.62
CA LEU A 211 -3.75 13.46 -26.97
C LEU A 211 -2.83 12.95 -25.86
N THR A 212 -3.36 12.13 -24.95
CA THR A 212 -2.59 11.46 -23.89
C THR A 212 -1.58 10.50 -24.49
N GLY A 213 -1.95 9.75 -25.53
CA GLY A 213 -1.04 8.87 -26.26
C GLY A 213 0.13 9.62 -26.88
N GLY A 214 -0.11 10.78 -27.50
CA GLY A 214 0.94 11.64 -28.06
C GLY A 214 1.88 12.24 -27.00
N LEU A 215 1.36 12.69 -25.86
CA LEU A 215 2.16 13.21 -24.75
C LEU A 215 3.00 12.12 -24.07
N VAL A 216 2.39 10.97 -23.76
CA VAL A 216 3.10 9.80 -23.21
C VAL A 216 4.19 9.35 -24.17
N THR A 217 3.88 9.32 -25.47
CA THR A 217 4.83 8.97 -26.53
C THR A 217 6.04 9.92 -26.56
N ALA A 218 5.82 11.23 -26.51
CA ALA A 218 6.91 12.21 -26.50
C ALA A 218 7.76 12.12 -25.22
N GLY A 219 7.13 11.91 -24.07
CA GLY A 219 7.81 11.73 -22.78
C GLY A 219 8.66 10.45 -22.77
N LEU A 220 8.09 9.32 -23.18
CA LEU A 220 8.81 8.04 -23.28
C LEU A 220 9.99 8.12 -24.25
N PHE A 221 9.83 8.80 -25.39
CA PHE A 221 10.93 9.00 -26.33
C PHE A 221 12.08 9.82 -25.72
N GLY A 222 11.76 10.93 -25.06
CA GLY A 222 12.75 11.77 -24.39
C GLY A 222 13.54 10.98 -23.33
N ALA A 223 12.82 10.21 -22.49
CA ALA A 223 13.43 9.34 -21.49
C ALA A 223 14.31 8.25 -22.11
N ALA A 224 13.83 7.57 -23.16
CA ALA A 224 14.57 6.53 -23.87
C ALA A 224 15.87 7.05 -24.48
N LYS A 225 15.87 8.29 -25.00
CA LYS A 225 17.08 8.91 -25.53
C LYS A 225 18.11 9.16 -24.42
N VAL A 226 17.70 9.77 -23.30
CA VAL A 226 18.60 10.04 -22.16
C VAL A 226 19.18 8.74 -21.62
N GLU A 227 18.32 7.73 -21.46
CA GLU A 227 18.68 6.40 -20.98
C GLU A 227 19.68 5.70 -21.92
N ARG A 228 19.45 5.76 -23.24
CA ARG A 228 20.39 5.25 -24.24
C ARG A 228 21.77 5.88 -24.15
N GLU A 229 21.84 7.21 -24.07
CA GLU A 229 23.12 7.93 -24.00
C GLU A 229 23.89 7.53 -22.73
N PHE A 230 23.18 7.42 -21.61
CA PHE A 230 23.77 6.92 -20.36
C PHE A 230 24.29 5.48 -20.51
N ALA A 231 23.48 4.56 -21.04
CA ALA A 231 23.87 3.17 -21.26
C ALA A 231 25.05 3.05 -22.25
N GLY A 232 25.10 3.92 -23.27
CA GLY A 232 26.23 4.04 -24.19
C GLY A 232 27.52 4.49 -23.50
N GLY A 233 27.43 5.48 -22.61
CA GLY A 233 28.54 5.94 -21.79
C GLY A 233 29.09 4.84 -20.87
N VAL A 234 28.20 4.09 -20.20
CA VAL A 234 28.58 2.92 -19.39
C VAL A 234 29.25 1.85 -20.27
N ALA A 235 28.67 1.54 -21.43
CA ALA A 235 29.24 0.54 -22.33
C ALA A 235 30.66 0.92 -22.79
N ALA A 236 30.90 2.20 -23.09
CA ALA A 236 32.22 2.70 -23.42
C ALA A 236 33.22 2.55 -22.27
N LEU A 237 32.78 2.81 -21.03
CA LEU A 237 33.61 2.62 -19.83
C LEU A 237 33.92 1.13 -19.58
N VAL A 238 32.91 0.26 -19.64
CA VAL A 238 33.08 -1.20 -19.47
C VAL A 238 34.05 -1.73 -20.51
N THR A 239 33.93 -1.31 -21.77
CA THR A 239 34.83 -1.72 -22.85
C THR A 239 36.26 -1.21 -22.63
N ARG A 240 36.42 0.01 -22.11
CA ARG A 240 37.74 0.58 -21.79
C ARG A 240 38.44 -0.20 -20.66
N VAL A 241 37.69 -0.62 -19.64
CA VAL A 241 38.24 -1.37 -18.49
C VAL A 241 38.48 -2.84 -18.83
N ASN A 242 37.54 -3.47 -19.53
CA ASN A 242 37.65 -4.86 -19.96
C ASN A 242 37.12 -5.01 -21.40
N PRO A 243 38.02 -4.96 -22.41
CA PRO A 243 37.64 -5.12 -23.81
C PRO A 243 36.93 -6.45 -24.12
N ARG A 244 37.17 -7.50 -23.31
CA ARG A 244 36.49 -8.80 -23.48
C ARG A 244 35.01 -8.76 -23.07
N ALA A 245 34.59 -7.73 -22.32
CA ALA A 245 33.21 -7.53 -21.88
C ALA A 245 32.41 -6.56 -22.78
N GLU A 246 32.96 -6.17 -23.95
CA GLU A 246 32.32 -5.23 -24.89
C GLU A 246 30.85 -5.58 -25.18
N LEU A 247 30.55 -6.88 -25.37
CA LEU A 247 29.19 -7.36 -25.67
C LEU A 247 28.21 -7.20 -24.50
N LEU A 248 28.70 -7.11 -23.26
CA LEU A 248 27.89 -6.95 -22.05
C LEU A 248 27.77 -5.48 -21.62
N GLY A 249 28.58 -4.57 -22.18
CA GLY A 249 28.61 -3.17 -21.77
C GLY A 249 27.25 -2.47 -21.85
N ARG A 250 26.49 -2.67 -22.95
CA ARG A 250 25.14 -2.08 -23.10
C ARG A 250 24.11 -2.71 -22.16
N PRO A 251 23.96 -4.05 -22.07
CA PRO A 251 23.11 -4.67 -21.06
C PRO A 251 23.38 -4.17 -19.63
N ILE A 252 24.66 -4.05 -19.24
CA ILE A 252 25.05 -3.50 -17.94
C ILE A 252 24.62 -2.03 -17.82
N GLY A 253 24.81 -1.22 -18.87
CA GLY A 253 24.35 0.17 -18.92
C GLY A 253 22.85 0.33 -18.66
N HIS A 254 22.02 -0.46 -19.34
CA HIS A 254 20.56 -0.44 -19.16
C HIS A 254 20.15 -0.91 -17.75
N LEU A 255 20.82 -1.93 -17.21
CA LEU A 255 20.59 -2.41 -15.85
C LEU A 255 20.94 -1.33 -14.80
N LEU A 256 22.07 -0.64 -14.98
CA LEU A 256 22.47 0.48 -14.10
C LEU A 256 21.50 1.66 -14.23
N ALA A 257 21.04 1.98 -15.44
CA ALA A 257 20.05 3.04 -15.65
C ALA A 257 18.74 2.73 -14.91
N PHE A 258 18.27 1.48 -14.99
CA PHE A 258 17.09 1.02 -14.26
C PHE A 258 17.32 1.07 -12.74
N GLY A 259 18.49 0.66 -12.26
CA GLY A 259 18.87 0.76 -10.85
C GLY A 259 18.85 2.21 -10.34
N LEU A 260 19.41 3.14 -11.12
CA LEU A 260 19.39 4.58 -10.80
C LEU A 260 17.97 5.15 -10.83
N PHE A 261 17.15 4.79 -11.82
CA PHE A 261 15.75 5.19 -11.88
C PHE A 261 14.98 4.70 -10.66
N THR A 262 15.18 3.44 -10.27
CA THR A 262 14.55 2.83 -9.09
C THR A 262 15.02 3.53 -7.81
N ALA A 263 16.32 3.80 -7.68
CA ALA A 263 16.87 4.52 -6.53
C ALA A 263 16.38 5.98 -6.46
N ALA A 264 16.27 6.67 -7.59
CA ALA A 264 15.72 8.02 -7.66
C ALA A 264 14.22 8.04 -7.32
N GLY A 265 13.45 7.07 -7.83
CA GLY A 265 12.04 6.90 -7.48
C GLY A 265 11.85 6.60 -6.00
N TYR A 266 12.65 5.68 -5.45
CA TYR A 266 12.66 5.38 -4.02
C TYR A 266 13.02 6.61 -3.18
N LYS A 267 14.06 7.36 -3.57
CA LYS A 267 14.45 8.60 -2.88
C LYS A 267 13.37 9.67 -2.98
N ALA A 268 12.74 9.86 -4.14
CA ALA A 268 11.66 10.83 -4.31
C ALA A 268 10.46 10.47 -3.43
N LEU A 269 10.08 9.19 -3.40
CA LEU A 269 9.05 8.67 -2.54
C LEU A 269 9.41 8.89 -1.06
N HIS A 270 10.64 8.59 -0.66
CA HIS A 270 11.15 8.83 0.69
C HIS A 270 11.18 10.32 1.06
N VAL A 271 11.46 11.23 0.13
CA VAL A 271 11.41 12.68 0.38
C VAL A 271 9.98 13.17 0.55
N VAL A 272 9.05 12.72 -0.30
CA VAL A 272 7.62 13.03 -0.17
C VAL A 272 7.11 12.53 1.18
N PHE A 273 7.50 11.32 1.56
CA PHE A 273 7.12 10.72 2.81
C PHE A 273 7.78 11.36 4.03
N HIS A 274 9.05 11.72 3.98
CA HIS A 274 9.70 12.41 5.10
C HIS A 274 9.10 13.81 5.35
N ARG A 275 8.64 14.49 4.29
CA ARG A 275 7.84 15.71 4.43
C ARG A 275 6.48 15.45 5.07
N ALA A 276 5.86 14.31 4.76
CA ALA A 276 4.62 13.89 5.40
C ALA A 276 4.82 13.48 6.86
N GLU A 277 5.97 12.86 7.23
CA GLU A 277 6.36 12.54 8.61
C GLU A 277 6.52 13.82 9.43
N THR A 278 7.28 14.79 8.94
CA THR A 278 7.47 16.09 9.63
C THR A 278 6.20 16.92 9.75
N SER A 279 5.28 16.81 8.78
CA SER A 279 3.94 17.40 8.89
C SER A 279 2.99 16.56 9.77
N GLY A 280 3.29 15.27 9.90
CA GLY A 280 2.53 14.27 10.65
C GLY A 280 2.81 14.29 12.15
N ASP A 281 4.00 14.74 12.54
CA ASP A 281 4.42 14.87 13.93
C ASP A 281 3.95 16.19 14.59
N ALA A 282 3.49 17.14 13.76
CA ALA A 282 2.95 18.39 14.26
C ALA A 282 1.75 18.12 15.17
N VAL A 283 1.89 18.49 16.45
CA VAL A 283 0.79 18.47 17.42
C VAL A 283 -0.33 19.36 16.90
N GLU A 284 -1.53 18.82 16.84
CA GLU A 284 -2.71 19.61 16.48
C GLU A 284 -3.10 20.48 17.67
N ALA A 285 -3.38 21.77 17.44
CA ALA A 285 -3.79 22.69 18.49
C ALA A 285 -5.02 22.18 19.28
N ALA A 286 -5.92 21.43 18.63
CA ALA A 286 -7.06 20.78 19.26
C ALA A 286 -6.69 19.87 20.45
N TYR A 287 -5.46 19.35 20.47
CA TYR A 287 -4.92 18.45 21.50
C TYR A 287 -3.59 18.97 22.07
N ALA A 288 -3.40 20.30 22.12
CA ALA A 288 -2.18 20.89 22.67
C ALA A 288 -2.14 20.86 24.20
N SER A 289 -3.30 20.95 24.84
CA SER A 289 -3.43 20.96 26.30
C SER A 289 -3.41 19.54 26.87
N PRO A 290 -2.74 19.32 28.02
CA PRO A 290 -2.80 18.05 28.72
C PRO A 290 -4.23 17.75 29.19
N PRO A 291 -4.63 16.46 29.23
CA PRO A 291 -5.93 16.06 29.73
C PRO A 291 -6.06 16.34 31.24
N THR A 292 -7.28 16.63 31.69
CA THR A 292 -7.59 16.90 33.10
C THR A 292 -8.07 15.66 33.86
N SER A 293 -8.36 14.56 33.17
CA SER A 293 -8.81 13.31 33.78
C SER A 293 -7.68 12.60 34.51
N ASP A 294 -7.97 12.11 35.71
CA ASP A 294 -7.07 11.29 36.51
C ASP A 294 -6.84 9.87 35.93
N TYR A 295 -7.58 9.48 34.90
CA TYR A 295 -7.62 8.12 34.37
C TYR A 295 -6.95 7.96 33.01
N VAL A 296 -6.24 8.98 32.53
CA VAL A 296 -5.59 8.95 31.21
C VAL A 296 -4.14 9.42 31.27
N SER A 297 -3.30 8.89 30.38
CA SER A 297 -1.90 9.31 30.28
C SER A 297 -1.75 10.79 29.92
N GLY A 298 -0.76 11.44 30.51
CA GLY A 298 -0.57 12.89 30.49
C GLY A 298 -1.48 13.67 31.44
N GLY A 299 -2.38 13.00 32.17
CA GLY A 299 -3.23 13.59 33.22
C GLY A 299 -2.56 13.67 34.59
N PRO A 300 -3.27 14.10 35.65
CA PRO A 300 -2.67 14.38 36.95
C PRO A 300 -2.02 13.18 37.66
N ARG A 301 -2.52 11.96 37.43
CA ARG A 301 -1.97 10.71 37.99
C ARG A 301 -0.89 10.05 37.12
N SER A 302 -0.69 10.53 35.89
CA SER A 302 0.19 9.90 34.89
C SER A 302 1.66 10.03 35.27
N GLY A 303 2.41 8.94 35.12
CA GLY A 303 3.87 8.93 35.14
C GLY A 303 4.49 9.28 33.78
N VAL A 304 3.70 9.24 32.72
CA VAL A 304 4.10 9.66 31.37
C VAL A 304 4.03 11.18 31.24
N SER A 305 5.13 11.82 30.83
CA SER A 305 5.16 13.25 30.54
C SER A 305 4.38 13.55 29.26
N TRP A 306 3.48 14.53 29.36
CA TRP A 306 2.60 14.99 28.28
C TRP A 306 3.38 15.36 27.00
N GLU A 307 4.54 15.98 27.17
CA GLU A 307 5.40 16.44 26.09
C GLU A 307 5.89 15.28 25.22
N THR A 308 6.08 14.09 25.83
CA THR A 308 6.58 12.89 25.14
C THR A 308 5.51 12.09 24.40
N ILE A 309 4.23 12.44 24.57
CA ILE A 309 3.12 11.80 23.88
C ILE A 309 3.02 12.42 22.48
N GLY A 310 3.23 11.59 21.44
CA GLY A 310 3.12 12.02 20.05
C GLY A 310 1.67 12.34 19.63
N ARG A 311 1.49 12.94 18.45
CA ARG A 311 0.20 13.44 17.95
C ARG A 311 -0.97 12.46 18.10
N GLU A 312 -0.80 11.22 17.65
CA GLU A 312 -1.88 10.22 17.71
C GLU A 312 -2.17 9.74 19.15
N GLY A 313 -1.14 9.67 19.99
CA GLY A 313 -1.33 9.39 21.42
C GLY A 313 -2.11 10.50 22.12
N ARG A 314 -1.85 11.77 21.77
CA ARG A 314 -2.59 12.92 22.30
C ARG A 314 -4.06 12.91 21.90
N ARG A 315 -4.37 12.51 20.66
CA ARG A 315 -5.75 12.26 20.22
C ARG A 315 -6.38 11.16 21.07
N PHE A 316 -5.71 10.02 21.20
CA PHE A 316 -6.21 8.88 21.94
C PHE A 316 -6.57 9.23 23.39
N VAL A 317 -5.69 9.91 24.14
CA VAL A 317 -5.97 10.25 25.55
C VAL A 317 -7.00 11.36 25.73
N ASN A 318 -7.04 12.37 24.84
CA ASN A 318 -8.02 13.46 24.94
C ASN A 318 -9.42 13.10 24.47
N MET A 319 -9.56 12.04 23.67
CA MET A 319 -10.86 11.58 23.18
C MET A 319 -11.54 10.59 24.13
N ALA A 320 -11.03 10.38 25.36
CA ALA A 320 -11.68 9.54 26.38
C ALA A 320 -13.12 10.01 26.63
N LEU A 321 -14.06 9.06 26.70
CA LEU A 321 -15.44 9.38 27.07
C LEU A 321 -15.51 9.80 28.55
N THR A 322 -16.36 10.78 28.83
CA THR A 322 -16.72 11.11 30.21
C THR A 322 -17.80 10.17 30.73
N VAL A 323 -17.99 10.15 32.05
CA VAL A 323 -19.09 9.40 32.69
C VAL A 323 -20.43 9.84 32.09
N ASP A 324 -20.70 11.15 32.08
CA ASP A 324 -21.95 11.71 31.54
C ASP A 324 -22.21 11.30 30.08
N GLU A 325 -21.17 11.28 29.23
CA GLU A 325 -21.29 10.86 27.83
C GLU A 325 -21.66 9.37 27.71
N ILE A 326 -21.12 8.51 28.58
CA ILE A 326 -21.43 7.07 28.60
C ILE A 326 -22.87 6.87 29.09
N GLU A 327 -23.24 7.52 30.20
CA GLU A 327 -24.58 7.40 30.81
C GLU A 327 -25.67 7.91 29.87
N GLU A 328 -25.43 9.02 29.15
CA GLU A 328 -26.38 9.58 28.18
C GLU A 328 -26.73 8.57 27.07
N VAL A 329 -25.72 7.83 26.58
CA VAL A 329 -25.87 6.90 25.46
C VAL A 329 -26.39 5.54 25.92
N MET A 330 -25.76 4.96 26.95
CA MET A 330 -25.99 3.58 27.37
C MET A 330 -27.08 3.47 28.43
N GLY A 331 -27.20 4.48 29.30
CA GLY A 331 -28.07 4.48 30.47
C GLY A 331 -27.62 3.50 31.55
N GLY A 332 -27.75 3.92 32.81
CA GLY A 332 -27.21 3.21 33.98
C GLY A 332 -25.93 3.88 34.47
N ASP A 333 -25.38 3.41 35.59
CA ASP A 333 -24.19 3.98 36.21
C ASP A 333 -22.96 3.70 35.33
N ALA A 334 -22.11 4.71 35.15
CA ALA A 334 -20.82 4.56 34.48
C ALA A 334 -19.65 4.98 35.38
N MET A 335 -18.44 4.66 34.94
CA MET A 335 -17.20 5.12 35.59
C MET A 335 -16.21 5.68 34.56
N PRO A 336 -15.20 6.45 34.99
CA PRO A 336 -14.20 6.97 34.06
C PRO A 336 -13.37 5.84 33.42
N PRO A 337 -13.33 5.76 32.07
CA PRO A 337 -12.49 4.78 31.37
C PRO A 337 -11.01 5.13 31.49
N ILE A 338 -10.16 4.09 31.42
CA ILE A 338 -8.71 4.27 31.46
C ILE A 338 -8.11 4.20 30.05
N ARG A 339 -7.31 5.20 29.69
CA ARG A 339 -6.51 5.24 28.46
C ARG A 339 -5.03 5.47 28.78
N ALA A 340 -4.26 4.38 28.80
CA ALA A 340 -2.81 4.40 29.00
C ALA A 340 -2.07 4.45 27.67
N PHE A 341 -1.17 5.42 27.48
CA PHE A 341 -0.39 5.56 26.26
C PHE A 341 1.06 5.95 26.57
N VAL A 342 2.00 5.10 26.15
CA VAL A 342 3.43 5.40 26.25
C VAL A 342 3.96 5.79 24.88
N GLY A 343 4.42 7.04 24.77
CA GLY A 343 5.00 7.60 23.55
C GLY A 343 6.39 7.04 23.25
N LEU A 344 6.79 7.14 21.98
CA LEU A 344 8.10 6.66 21.54
C LEU A 344 9.24 7.37 22.27
N GLU A 345 9.08 8.67 22.54
CA GLU A 345 10.09 9.52 23.18
C GLU A 345 10.08 9.42 24.71
N SER A 346 9.10 8.72 25.30
CA SER A 346 8.98 8.62 26.76
C SER A 346 10.16 7.88 27.39
N ARG A 347 10.72 6.87 26.70
CA ARG A 347 11.94 6.14 27.09
C ARG A 347 12.70 5.64 25.85
N PRO A 348 14.04 5.50 25.92
CA PRO A 348 14.84 5.16 24.74
C PRO A 348 14.70 3.69 24.30
N THR A 349 14.60 2.74 25.23
CA THR A 349 14.53 1.31 24.89
C THR A 349 13.11 0.74 24.91
N THR A 350 12.88 -0.38 24.21
CA THR A 350 11.59 -1.09 24.19
C THR A 350 11.19 -1.59 25.57
N SER A 351 12.13 -2.19 26.32
CA SER A 351 11.90 -2.68 27.68
C SER A 351 11.54 -1.56 28.65
N GLU A 352 12.25 -0.43 28.63
CA GLU A 352 11.93 0.71 29.50
C GLU A 352 10.56 1.32 29.17
N ARG A 353 10.13 1.30 27.90
CA ARG A 353 8.76 1.72 27.53
C ARG A 353 7.71 0.74 28.00
N ALA A 354 7.99 -0.56 27.94
CA ALA A 354 7.10 -1.60 28.50
C ALA A 354 6.98 -1.47 30.04
N ASP A 355 8.10 -1.22 30.73
CA ASP A 355 8.10 -0.98 32.18
C ASP A 355 7.31 0.28 32.54
N LEU A 356 7.48 1.36 31.77
CA LEU A 356 6.69 2.59 31.94
C LEU A 356 5.20 2.34 31.70
N ALA A 357 4.83 1.50 30.72
CA ALA A 357 3.44 1.16 30.49
C ALA A 357 2.84 0.37 31.66
N MET A 358 3.60 -0.54 32.28
CA MET A 358 3.17 -1.24 33.49
C MET A 358 3.01 -0.30 34.69
N GLN A 359 3.93 0.65 34.87
CA GLN A 359 3.82 1.69 35.91
C GLN A 359 2.59 2.57 35.69
N GLU A 360 2.33 2.94 34.44
CA GLU A 360 1.18 3.74 34.06
C GLU A 360 -0.13 3.00 34.33
N LEU A 361 -0.21 1.70 34.02
CA LEU A 361 -1.39 0.88 34.35
C LEU A 361 -1.68 0.83 35.86
N GLU A 362 -0.64 0.66 36.68
CA GLU A 362 -0.80 0.69 38.13
C GLU A 362 -1.22 2.10 38.60
N ALA A 363 -0.58 3.15 38.09
CA ALA A 363 -0.85 4.54 38.47
C ALA A 363 -2.28 4.99 38.13
N LEU A 364 -2.85 4.50 37.03
CA LEU A 364 -4.23 4.82 36.60
C LEU A 364 -5.28 3.87 37.20
N GLY A 365 -4.89 2.80 37.88
CA GLY A 365 -5.81 1.83 38.50
C GLY A 365 -6.37 0.80 37.50
N ALA A 366 -5.62 0.44 36.47
CA ALA A 366 -6.09 -0.47 35.42
C ALA A 366 -6.42 -1.88 35.93
N PHE A 367 -5.73 -2.35 36.98
CA PHE A 367 -5.97 -3.68 37.56
C PHE A 367 -7.23 -3.76 38.43
N GLU A 368 -7.93 -2.64 38.63
CA GLU A 368 -9.24 -2.58 39.28
C GLU A 368 -10.40 -2.70 38.28
N ARG A 369 -10.10 -2.70 36.97
CA ARG A 369 -11.11 -2.85 35.91
C ARG A 369 -11.45 -4.31 35.66
N SER A 370 -12.61 -4.59 35.09
CA SER A 370 -12.96 -5.95 34.66
C SER A 370 -12.31 -6.35 33.34
N LEU A 371 -11.88 -5.38 32.53
CA LEU A 371 -11.31 -5.61 31.20
C LEU A 371 -10.05 -4.75 30.97
N ILE A 372 -8.96 -5.39 30.56
CA ILE A 372 -7.78 -4.75 29.98
C ILE A 372 -7.71 -5.11 28.49
N VAL A 373 -7.62 -4.09 27.63
CA VAL A 373 -7.40 -4.28 26.19
C VAL A 373 -6.03 -3.72 25.81
N PHE A 374 -5.12 -4.61 25.44
CA PHE A 374 -3.88 -4.20 24.79
C PHE A 374 -4.15 -3.86 23.32
N MET A 375 -3.99 -2.60 22.95
CA MET A 375 -4.09 -2.16 21.57
C MET A 375 -2.71 -1.89 21.00
N SER A 376 -2.29 -2.70 20.03
CA SER A 376 -1.06 -2.42 19.32
C SER A 376 -1.30 -1.28 18.32
N PRO A 377 -0.62 -0.13 18.45
CA PRO A 377 -0.86 1.00 17.57
C PRO A 377 -0.22 0.76 16.19
N THR A 378 -0.63 1.53 15.18
CA THR A 378 0.10 1.57 13.91
C THR A 378 1.45 2.29 14.06
N GLY A 379 2.25 2.30 12.99
CA GLY A 379 3.56 2.95 12.98
C GLY A 379 3.59 4.45 13.29
N THR A 380 2.47 5.17 13.26
CA THR A 380 2.39 6.58 13.71
C THR A 380 1.97 6.73 15.16
N GLY A 381 1.63 5.63 15.85
CA GLY A 381 0.95 5.66 17.14
C GLY A 381 -0.58 5.69 17.04
N TYR A 382 -1.16 5.62 15.84
CA TYR A 382 -2.61 5.66 15.66
C TYR A 382 -3.29 4.42 16.25
N LEU A 383 -4.41 4.69 16.94
CA LEU A 383 -5.34 3.73 17.51
C LEU A 383 -6.75 4.07 17.02
N ASN A 384 -7.57 3.03 16.83
CA ASN A 384 -8.92 3.21 16.35
C ASN A 384 -9.83 3.76 17.46
N TYR A 385 -10.11 5.05 17.43
CA TYR A 385 -10.98 5.70 18.41
C TYR A 385 -12.40 5.14 18.43
N VAL A 386 -12.93 4.63 17.31
CA VAL A 386 -14.27 4.03 17.27
C VAL A 386 -14.30 2.71 18.04
N THR A 387 -13.27 1.87 17.91
CA THR A 387 -13.13 0.65 18.74
C THR A 387 -12.98 1.01 20.22
N THR A 388 -12.12 1.98 20.54
CA THR A 388 -11.89 2.40 21.94
C THR A 388 -13.16 2.95 22.58
N GLU A 389 -13.85 3.88 21.91
CA GLU A 389 -15.12 4.44 22.42
C GLU A 389 -16.22 3.39 22.49
N SER A 390 -16.25 2.43 21.55
CA SER A 390 -17.19 1.30 21.63
C SER A 390 -16.93 0.43 22.87
N LEU A 391 -15.67 0.15 23.21
CA LEU A 391 -15.33 -0.57 24.45
C LEU A 391 -15.83 0.20 25.68
N GLU A 392 -15.57 1.51 25.73
CA GLU A 392 -15.98 2.37 26.85
C GLU A 392 -17.50 2.42 27.02
N TYR A 393 -18.26 2.52 25.92
CA TYR A 393 -19.72 2.42 25.98
C TYR A 393 -20.18 1.04 26.43
N LEU A 394 -19.64 -0.03 25.84
CA LEU A 394 -20.09 -1.41 26.09
C LEU A 394 -19.76 -1.90 27.50
N THR A 395 -18.72 -1.38 28.15
CA THR A 395 -18.35 -1.71 29.54
C THR A 395 -18.86 -0.71 30.57
N GLY A 396 -19.57 0.36 30.17
CA GLY A 396 -19.92 1.43 31.11
C GLY A 396 -18.68 2.17 31.66
N GLY A 397 -17.59 2.18 30.90
CA GLY A 397 -16.30 2.73 31.30
C GLY A 397 -15.43 1.80 32.16
N ASP A 398 -15.91 0.60 32.48
CA ASP A 398 -15.11 -0.42 33.19
C ASP A 398 -14.12 -1.13 32.26
N VAL A 399 -13.19 -0.36 31.70
CA VAL A 399 -12.14 -0.85 30.79
C VAL A 399 -10.87 -0.02 30.95
N ALA A 400 -9.73 -0.70 30.85
CA ALA A 400 -8.43 -0.06 30.67
C ALA A 400 -7.84 -0.43 29.32
N THR A 401 -7.63 0.59 28.49
CA THR A 401 -7.01 0.44 27.17
C THR A 401 -5.56 0.88 27.24
N VAL A 402 -4.64 0.06 26.74
CA VAL A 402 -3.19 0.34 26.82
C VAL A 402 -2.50 0.18 25.49
N ALA A 403 -1.63 1.13 25.15
CA ALA A 403 -0.84 1.12 23.94
C ALA A 403 0.57 1.68 24.15
N ILE A 404 1.52 1.14 23.39
CA ILE A 404 2.93 1.56 23.42
C ILE A 404 3.37 1.86 21.99
N GLN A 405 3.78 3.10 21.73
CA GLN A 405 4.22 3.54 20.42
C GLN A 405 5.62 3.00 20.11
N TYR A 406 5.86 2.52 18.89
CA TYR A 406 7.16 1.97 18.45
C TYR A 406 7.80 2.71 17.26
N SER A 407 7.06 3.63 16.62
CA SER A 407 7.53 4.41 15.47
C SER A 407 6.75 5.73 15.35
N LEU A 408 7.23 6.62 14.48
CA LEU A 408 6.57 7.87 14.07
C LEU A 408 6.17 7.88 12.59
N ARG A 409 6.43 6.78 11.85
CA ARG A 409 6.26 6.77 10.39
C ARG A 409 4.90 6.21 9.96
N PRO A 410 4.23 6.82 8.94
CA PRO A 410 3.06 6.24 8.28
C PRO A 410 3.24 4.76 7.94
N SER A 411 2.15 3.99 7.99
CA SER A 411 2.17 2.52 7.93
C SER A 411 3.02 1.91 6.81
N PRO A 412 3.00 2.37 5.55
CA PRO A 412 3.87 1.80 4.50
C PRO A 412 5.38 1.93 4.77
N LEU A 413 5.79 2.85 5.65
CA LEU A 413 7.19 3.21 5.94
C LEU A 413 7.71 2.64 7.26
N SER A 414 6.84 2.07 8.08
CA SER A 414 7.21 1.41 9.33
C SER A 414 7.43 -0.09 9.15
N LEU A 415 7.35 -0.64 7.93
CA LEU A 415 7.60 -2.06 7.64
C LEU A 415 9.01 -2.51 8.03
N ASP A 416 10.01 -1.63 8.01
CA ASP A 416 11.38 -1.89 8.49
C ASP A 416 11.50 -1.84 10.02
N ARG A 417 10.45 -1.39 10.72
CA ARG A 417 10.40 -1.21 12.18
C ARG A 417 9.40 -2.13 12.88
N THR A 418 8.67 -2.97 12.15
CA THR A 418 7.69 -3.88 12.76
C THR A 418 8.33 -4.85 13.73
N SER A 419 9.59 -5.25 13.52
CA SER A 419 10.32 -6.09 14.50
C SER A 419 10.45 -5.40 15.87
N ILE A 420 10.69 -4.08 15.89
CA ILE A 420 10.76 -3.31 17.15
C ILE A 420 9.39 -3.32 17.84
N GLY A 421 8.31 -3.15 17.07
CA GLY A 421 6.93 -3.25 17.58
C GLY A 421 6.62 -4.62 18.14
N ILE A 422 6.96 -5.70 17.43
CA ILE A 422 6.77 -7.09 17.86
C ILE A 422 7.55 -7.36 19.15
N ASP A 423 8.83 -6.98 19.22
CA ASP A 423 9.67 -7.17 20.41
C ASP A 423 9.12 -6.40 21.63
N GLN A 424 8.65 -5.17 21.42
CA GLN A 424 8.04 -4.33 22.45
C GLN A 424 6.72 -4.91 22.96
N ASN A 425 5.84 -5.33 22.04
CA ASN A 425 4.57 -5.95 22.38
C ASN A 425 4.79 -7.25 23.15
N ASN A 426 5.75 -8.07 22.71
CA ASN A 426 6.10 -9.32 23.38
C ASN A 426 6.59 -9.06 24.82
N ALA A 427 7.52 -8.11 25.01
CA ALA A 427 8.03 -7.77 26.33
C ALA A 427 6.92 -7.27 27.27
N PHE A 428 6.04 -6.40 26.77
CA PHE A 428 4.91 -5.87 27.54
C PHE A 428 3.89 -6.95 27.90
N LEU A 429 3.46 -7.78 26.95
CA LEU A 429 2.49 -8.84 27.18
C LEU A 429 3.01 -9.87 28.19
N HIS A 430 4.31 -10.20 28.15
CA HIS A 430 4.93 -11.04 29.17
C HIS A 430 4.90 -10.41 30.57
N ALA A 431 5.22 -9.12 30.70
CA ALA A 431 5.17 -8.41 31.98
C ALA A 431 3.73 -8.32 32.52
N LEU A 432 2.77 -8.02 31.65
CA LEU A 432 1.36 -7.96 31.99
C LEU A 432 0.84 -9.33 32.46
N LYS A 433 1.15 -10.40 31.73
CA LYS A 433 0.81 -11.77 32.13
C LYS A 433 1.31 -12.08 33.54
N TRP A 434 2.58 -11.77 33.84
CA TRP A 434 3.15 -12.02 35.18
C TRP A 434 2.42 -11.25 36.28
N ARG A 435 2.09 -9.98 36.02
CA ARG A 435 1.33 -9.15 36.98
C ARG A 435 -0.08 -9.70 37.22
N LEU A 436 -0.77 -10.15 36.18
CA LEU A 436 -2.11 -10.75 36.29
C LEU A 436 -2.05 -12.12 36.99
N SER A 437 -1.05 -12.94 36.68
CA SER A 437 -0.83 -14.25 37.34
C SER A 437 -0.60 -14.13 38.84
N ALA A 438 -0.07 -13.00 39.32
CA ALA A 438 0.14 -12.71 40.73
C ALA A 438 -1.14 -12.26 41.47
N MET A 439 -2.23 -11.95 40.75
CA MET A 439 -3.52 -11.59 41.36
C MET A 439 -4.35 -12.83 41.69
N PRO A 440 -5.24 -12.78 42.69
CA PRO A 440 -6.27 -13.80 42.88
C PRO A 440 -7.11 -13.97 41.62
N GLU A 441 -7.45 -15.20 41.25
CA GLU A 441 -8.17 -15.51 40.01
C GLU A 441 -9.53 -14.78 39.90
N SER A 442 -10.22 -14.59 41.03
CA SER A 442 -11.50 -13.86 41.10
C SER A 442 -11.39 -12.37 40.80
N ASP A 443 -10.20 -11.79 40.95
CA ASP A 443 -9.97 -10.35 40.89
C ASP A 443 -9.23 -9.95 39.60
N ARG A 444 -8.88 -10.93 38.75
CA ARG A 444 -8.12 -10.67 37.52
C ARG A 444 -9.00 -10.02 36.46
N PRO A 445 -8.61 -8.89 35.87
CA PRO A 445 -9.24 -8.41 34.64
C PRO A 445 -9.07 -9.44 33.54
N ARG A 446 -10.09 -9.53 32.67
CA ARG A 446 -9.96 -10.21 31.38
C ARG A 446 -8.93 -9.46 30.53
N LEU A 447 -8.04 -10.19 29.85
CA LEU A 447 -7.08 -9.61 28.92
C LEU A 447 -7.50 -9.89 27.48
N CYS A 448 -7.66 -8.83 26.71
CA CYS A 448 -7.99 -8.88 25.28
C CYS A 448 -6.98 -8.09 24.44
N ILE A 449 -6.94 -8.38 23.14
CA ILE A 449 -5.99 -7.75 22.21
C ILE A 449 -6.68 -7.13 21.00
N PHE A 450 -6.15 -6.00 20.54
CA PHE A 450 -6.60 -5.31 19.33
C PHE A 450 -5.42 -4.90 18.46
N GLY A 451 -5.64 -4.89 17.16
CA GLY A 451 -4.76 -4.20 16.22
C GLY A 451 -5.47 -3.82 14.92
N GLU A 452 -5.05 -2.71 14.32
CA GLU A 452 -5.50 -2.31 12.99
C GLU A 452 -4.28 -2.14 12.08
N SER A 453 -4.36 -2.61 10.84
CA SER A 453 -3.31 -2.41 9.84
C SER A 453 -1.96 -2.93 10.34
N LEU A 454 -0.91 -2.10 10.36
CA LEU A 454 0.36 -2.48 10.98
C LEU A 454 0.26 -2.87 12.45
N GLY A 455 -0.68 -2.30 13.21
CA GLY A 455 -0.93 -2.69 14.60
C GLY A 455 -1.43 -4.13 14.69
N ALA A 456 -2.28 -4.57 13.75
CA ALA A 456 -2.69 -5.96 13.64
C ALA A 456 -1.48 -6.87 13.37
N LEU A 457 -0.62 -6.48 12.41
CA LEU A 457 0.62 -7.22 12.13
C LEU A 457 1.50 -7.34 13.38
N THR A 458 1.80 -6.25 14.07
CA THR A 458 2.69 -6.28 15.24
C THR A 458 2.07 -6.97 16.45
N ALA A 459 0.74 -7.01 16.56
CA ALA A 459 0.04 -7.77 17.59
C ALA A 459 0.05 -9.28 17.29
N GLU A 460 -0.30 -9.66 16.07
CA GLU A 460 -0.39 -11.07 15.65
C GLU A 460 1.00 -11.72 15.56
N ASP A 461 2.01 -11.01 15.04
CA ASP A 461 3.34 -11.61 14.79
C ASP A 461 4.16 -11.86 16.06
N VAL A 462 3.72 -11.39 17.23
CA VAL A 462 4.21 -11.89 18.53
C VAL A 462 4.00 -13.40 18.65
N PHE A 463 2.90 -13.90 18.08
CA PHE A 463 2.48 -15.30 18.16
C PHE A 463 2.69 -16.07 16.86
N ALA A 464 3.42 -15.51 15.89
CA ALA A 464 3.58 -16.10 14.56
C ALA A 464 4.11 -17.54 14.58
N ASP A 465 4.96 -17.89 15.55
CA ASP A 465 5.54 -19.22 15.67
C ASP A 465 4.68 -20.19 16.49
N GLU A 466 3.87 -19.68 17.40
CA GLU A 466 3.12 -20.46 18.38
C GLU A 466 1.65 -20.66 18.02
N GLY A 467 1.08 -19.77 17.20
CA GLY A 467 -0.34 -19.80 16.89
C GLY A 467 -1.22 -19.40 18.07
N THR A 468 -2.44 -19.94 18.13
CA THR A 468 -3.41 -19.68 19.21
C THR A 468 -2.92 -20.15 20.58
N GLU A 469 -2.08 -21.19 20.63
CA GLU A 469 -1.42 -21.62 21.87
C GLU A 469 -0.59 -20.51 22.52
N GLY A 470 0.01 -19.63 21.72
CA GLY A 470 0.73 -18.46 22.23
C GLY A 470 -0.21 -17.42 22.85
N LEU A 471 -1.36 -17.19 22.21
CA LEU A 471 -2.41 -16.31 22.74
C LEU A 471 -2.97 -16.85 24.06
N HIS A 472 -3.26 -18.16 24.13
CA HIS A 472 -3.69 -18.83 25.38
C HIS A 472 -2.63 -18.73 26.46
N ARG A 473 -1.36 -18.96 26.12
CA ARG A 473 -0.28 -18.84 27.09
C ARG A 473 -0.10 -17.40 27.57
N ALA A 474 -0.48 -16.40 26.78
CA ALA A 474 -0.48 -15.00 27.23
C ALA A 474 -1.72 -14.62 28.05
N ASP A 475 -2.63 -15.58 28.30
CA ASP A 475 -3.95 -15.37 28.93
C ASP A 475 -4.82 -14.36 28.14
N ILE A 476 -4.62 -14.26 26.82
CA ILE A 476 -5.42 -13.41 25.93
C ILE A 476 -6.70 -14.17 25.56
N GLU A 477 -7.81 -13.75 26.14
CA GLU A 477 -9.10 -14.44 25.99
C GLU A 477 -9.70 -14.24 24.59
N ARG A 478 -9.61 -13.02 24.05
CA ARG A 478 -10.25 -12.62 22.80
C ARG A 478 -9.48 -11.53 22.07
N GLY A 479 -9.72 -11.39 20.76
CA GLY A 479 -9.10 -10.30 20.00
C GLY A 479 -9.80 -9.90 18.70
N LEU A 480 -9.54 -8.67 18.28
CA LEU A 480 -10.06 -8.09 17.04
C LEU A 480 -8.91 -7.44 16.23
N PHE A 481 -8.75 -7.90 15.00
CA PHE A 481 -7.71 -7.48 14.07
C PHE A 481 -8.36 -6.94 12.79
N LEU A 482 -8.07 -5.68 12.46
CA LEU A 482 -8.67 -4.99 11.32
C LEU A 482 -7.69 -4.88 10.16
N GLY A 483 -8.10 -5.33 8.98
CA GLY A 483 -7.32 -5.18 7.75
C GLY A 483 -5.88 -5.70 7.87
N THR A 484 -5.71 -6.88 8.49
CA THR A 484 -4.42 -7.52 8.74
C THR A 484 -3.58 -7.55 7.45
N PRO A 485 -2.42 -6.87 7.41
CA PRO A 485 -1.61 -6.79 6.21
C PRO A 485 -1.25 -8.17 5.65
N ALA A 486 -1.17 -8.28 4.33
CA ALA A 486 -0.78 -9.53 3.68
C ALA A 486 0.61 -10.06 4.11
N ALA A 487 1.44 -9.21 4.73
CA ALA A 487 2.76 -9.51 5.24
C ALA A 487 2.78 -10.28 6.57
N THR A 488 1.69 -10.25 7.34
CA THR A 488 1.60 -10.83 8.69
C THR A 488 1.83 -12.34 8.65
N LYS A 489 2.85 -12.80 9.38
CA LYS A 489 3.30 -14.20 9.37
C LYS A 489 2.29 -15.12 10.04
N PHE A 490 1.68 -14.69 11.15
CA PHE A 490 0.62 -15.45 11.84
C PHE A 490 -0.50 -15.81 10.84
N ARG A 491 -1.10 -14.80 10.20
CA ARG A 491 -2.15 -14.98 9.19
C ARG A 491 -1.69 -15.82 8.00
N GLN A 492 -0.49 -15.58 7.46
CA GLN A 492 0.04 -16.39 6.35
C GLN A 492 0.14 -17.87 6.72
N ARG A 493 0.63 -18.19 7.93
CA ARG A 493 0.74 -19.56 8.41
C ARG A 493 -0.64 -20.16 8.66
N TRP A 494 -1.56 -19.42 9.27
CA TRP A 494 -2.93 -19.87 9.49
C TRP A 494 -3.65 -20.22 8.17
N LEU A 495 -3.55 -19.36 7.14
CA LEU A 495 -4.11 -19.65 5.82
C LEU A 495 -3.45 -20.85 5.11
N SER A 496 -2.21 -21.18 5.46
CA SER A 496 -1.44 -22.24 4.80
C SER A 496 -1.56 -23.58 5.53
N HIS A 497 -1.60 -23.55 6.87
CA HIS A 497 -1.56 -24.68 7.79
C HIS A 497 -2.48 -24.42 9.01
N PRO A 498 -3.79 -24.29 8.82
CA PRO A 498 -4.71 -23.88 9.88
C PRO A 498 -4.66 -24.82 11.09
N GLU A 499 -4.63 -26.14 10.89
CA GLU A 499 -4.57 -27.14 11.97
C GLU A 499 -3.32 -27.04 12.86
N GLN A 500 -2.23 -26.43 12.37
CA GLN A 500 -1.00 -26.24 13.17
C GLN A 500 -0.99 -24.93 13.94
N VAL A 501 -1.71 -23.92 13.44
CA VAL A 501 -1.70 -22.56 14.00
C VAL A 501 -2.91 -22.33 14.89
N ASP A 502 -4.02 -22.99 14.58
CA ASP A 502 -5.32 -22.85 15.24
C ASP A 502 -6.00 -24.24 15.28
N PRO A 503 -5.50 -25.16 16.12
CA PRO A 503 -6.02 -26.53 16.19
C PRO A 503 -7.49 -26.61 16.63
N ASP A 504 -7.94 -25.64 17.42
CA ASP A 504 -9.31 -25.59 17.96
C ASP A 504 -10.27 -24.77 17.06
N GLY A 505 -9.77 -24.12 16.00
CA GLY A 505 -10.59 -23.35 15.06
C GLY A 505 -11.23 -22.10 15.68
N GLU A 506 -10.46 -21.36 16.48
CA GLU A 506 -10.86 -20.16 17.22
C GLU A 506 -10.65 -18.87 16.43
N VAL A 507 -9.87 -18.91 15.35
CA VAL A 507 -9.60 -17.77 14.47
C VAL A 507 -10.60 -17.79 13.31
N ILE A 508 -11.26 -16.65 13.08
CA ILE A 508 -12.12 -16.46 11.91
C ILE A 508 -11.75 -15.19 11.15
N GLU A 509 -11.83 -15.24 9.82
CA GLU A 509 -11.70 -14.06 8.96
C GLU A 509 -13.01 -13.85 8.18
N VAL A 510 -13.60 -12.67 8.31
CA VAL A 510 -14.87 -12.29 7.65
C VAL A 510 -14.78 -10.88 7.09
N ALA A 511 -15.56 -10.58 6.05
CA ALA A 511 -15.63 -9.24 5.50
C ALA A 511 -16.82 -8.41 6.04
N SER A 512 -17.80 -9.02 6.70
CA SER A 512 -18.93 -8.30 7.29
C SER A 512 -19.65 -9.10 8.38
N TYR A 513 -20.58 -8.45 9.06
CA TYR A 513 -21.43 -9.14 10.05
C TYR A 513 -22.36 -10.18 9.41
N GLU A 514 -22.84 -9.92 8.18
CA GLU A 514 -23.64 -10.88 7.41
C GLU A 514 -22.84 -12.14 7.09
N GLU A 515 -21.56 -12.00 6.74
CA GLU A 515 -20.68 -13.16 6.53
C GLU A 515 -20.43 -13.92 7.81
N TYR A 516 -20.25 -13.23 8.93
CA TYR A 516 -20.18 -13.88 10.24
C TYR A 516 -21.44 -14.70 10.51
N LEU A 517 -22.64 -14.14 10.32
CA LEU A 517 -23.90 -14.86 10.53
C LEU A 517 -24.10 -16.04 9.58
N ALA A 518 -23.49 -16.01 8.39
CA ALA A 518 -23.51 -17.12 7.44
C ALA A 518 -22.59 -18.29 7.83
N LEU A 519 -21.69 -18.11 8.81
CA LEU A 519 -20.86 -19.20 9.32
C LEU A 519 -21.69 -20.23 10.11
N PRO A 520 -21.30 -21.52 10.09
CA PRO A 520 -21.90 -22.55 10.93
C PRO A 520 -21.91 -22.13 12.41
N ALA A 521 -22.96 -22.51 13.14
CA ALA A 521 -23.11 -22.13 14.55
C ALA A 521 -21.92 -22.59 15.40
N GLU A 522 -21.42 -23.80 15.14
CA GLU A 522 -20.30 -24.41 15.86
C GLU A 522 -18.98 -23.64 15.61
N VAL A 523 -18.81 -23.03 14.43
CA VAL A 523 -17.66 -22.15 14.13
C VAL A 523 -17.79 -20.84 14.89
N ARG A 524 -19.00 -20.27 14.92
CA ARG A 524 -19.28 -19.02 15.65
C ARG A 524 -19.09 -19.15 17.16
N GLU A 525 -19.44 -20.31 17.73
CA GLU A 525 -19.29 -20.60 19.16
C GLU A 525 -17.82 -20.75 19.59
N ARG A 526 -16.95 -21.23 18.70
CA ARG A 526 -15.50 -21.36 18.98
C ARG A 526 -14.72 -20.06 18.73
N ALA A 527 -15.27 -19.12 17.98
CA ALA A 527 -14.56 -17.91 17.58
C ALA A 527 -14.15 -17.03 18.78
N ARG A 528 -12.83 -16.81 18.92
CA ARG A 528 -12.22 -15.90 19.91
C ARG A 528 -11.43 -14.77 19.26
N TYR A 529 -10.83 -15.03 18.10
CA TYR A 529 -9.94 -14.09 17.42
C TYR A 529 -10.49 -13.74 16.05
N PHE A 530 -10.88 -12.48 15.88
CA PHE A 530 -11.60 -12.00 14.70
C PHE A 530 -10.66 -11.20 13.80
N LEU A 531 -10.49 -11.64 12.56
CA LEU A 531 -9.87 -10.86 11.49
C LEU A 531 -11.01 -10.25 10.64
N LEU A 532 -11.25 -8.96 10.79
CA LEU A 532 -12.21 -8.23 9.94
C LEU A 532 -11.46 -7.67 8.74
N SER A 533 -11.75 -8.19 7.55
CA SER A 533 -11.04 -7.85 6.31
C SER A 533 -12.02 -7.66 5.16
N HIS A 534 -12.30 -6.40 4.81
CA HIS A 534 -13.18 -6.11 3.67
C HIS A 534 -12.61 -6.69 2.38
N HIS A 535 -13.47 -7.25 1.54
CA HIS A 535 -13.01 -7.87 0.30
C HIS A 535 -12.34 -6.89 -0.67
N ASN A 536 -12.73 -5.61 -0.66
CA ASN A 536 -12.08 -4.56 -1.43
C ASN A 536 -10.96 -3.82 -0.67
N ASP A 537 -10.62 -4.22 0.56
CA ASP A 537 -9.42 -3.70 1.23
C ASP A 537 -8.16 -4.25 0.55
N ALA A 538 -7.29 -3.33 0.16
CA ALA A 538 -6.01 -3.66 -0.43
C ALA A 538 -4.95 -4.05 0.61
N MET A 539 -5.13 -3.71 1.90
CA MET A 539 -4.16 -3.99 2.95
C MET A 539 -3.92 -5.51 3.15
N PRO A 540 -4.95 -6.36 3.28
CA PRO A 540 -4.78 -7.82 3.40
C PRO A 540 -4.37 -8.50 2.10
N LYS A 541 -4.28 -7.73 1.01
CA LYS A 541 -4.05 -8.20 -0.35
C LYS A 541 -2.74 -7.70 -0.94
N PHE A 542 -2.09 -6.68 -0.36
CA PHE A 542 -0.87 -6.08 -0.90
C PHE A 542 0.40 -6.62 -0.24
N TRP A 543 1.24 -7.31 -1.01
CA TRP A 543 2.57 -7.71 -0.58
C TRP A 543 3.57 -7.73 -1.75
N PHE A 544 4.87 -7.59 -1.46
CA PHE A 544 5.93 -7.52 -2.46
C PHE A 544 5.94 -8.65 -3.50
N PRO A 545 5.64 -9.92 -3.16
CA PRO A 545 5.57 -11.01 -4.13
C PRO A 545 4.61 -10.77 -5.29
N ILE A 546 3.57 -9.93 -5.15
CA ILE A 546 2.61 -9.62 -6.22
C ILE A 546 3.28 -9.02 -7.47
N ALA A 547 4.46 -8.43 -7.30
CA ALA A 547 5.25 -7.95 -8.43
C ALA A 547 5.62 -9.06 -9.43
N VAL A 548 5.77 -10.31 -8.97
CA VAL A 548 6.30 -11.44 -9.77
C VAL A 548 5.53 -12.76 -9.62
N GLN A 549 4.61 -12.83 -8.65
CA GLN A 549 3.78 -13.98 -8.35
C GLN A 549 2.31 -13.57 -8.37
N ALA A 550 1.45 -14.34 -9.04
CA ALA A 550 0.02 -14.07 -9.03
C ALA A 550 -0.53 -14.33 -7.63
N PRO A 551 -1.21 -13.36 -7.00
CA PRO A 551 -1.81 -13.60 -5.68
C PRO A 551 -3.04 -14.50 -5.80
N THR A 552 -3.33 -15.22 -4.72
CA THR A 552 -4.48 -16.14 -4.63
C THR A 552 -5.82 -15.44 -4.84
N TRP A 553 -5.98 -14.22 -4.32
CA TRP A 553 -7.19 -13.40 -4.50
C TRP A 553 -7.45 -12.96 -5.95
N MET A 554 -6.44 -13.03 -6.84
CA MET A 554 -6.60 -12.82 -8.29
C MET A 554 -6.72 -14.12 -9.09
N GLY A 555 -7.16 -15.20 -8.43
CA GLY A 555 -7.42 -16.50 -9.06
C GLY A 555 -8.49 -16.46 -10.17
N ARG A 556 -9.16 -17.59 -10.39
CA ARG A 556 -10.22 -17.68 -11.42
C ARG A 556 -11.32 -16.65 -11.15
N PRO A 557 -11.79 -15.88 -12.14
CA PRO A 557 -12.78 -14.81 -11.93
C PRO A 557 -14.05 -15.25 -11.19
N GLU A 558 -14.45 -16.51 -11.36
CA GLU A 558 -15.66 -17.08 -10.76
C GLU A 558 -15.52 -17.33 -9.27
N THR A 559 -14.29 -17.47 -8.77
CA THR A 559 -13.98 -17.75 -7.36
C THR A 559 -13.45 -16.54 -6.61
N ARG A 560 -13.49 -15.34 -7.22
CA ARG A 560 -13.03 -14.11 -6.58
C ARG A 560 -14.09 -13.61 -5.61
N GLU A 561 -13.61 -13.11 -4.47
CA GLU A 561 -14.41 -12.44 -3.45
C GLU A 561 -15.25 -11.29 -4.06
N PRO A 562 -16.45 -11.00 -3.51
CA PRO A 562 -17.23 -9.82 -3.86
C PRO A 562 -16.39 -8.53 -3.89
N GLY A 563 -16.65 -7.63 -4.84
CA GLY A 563 -15.90 -6.38 -4.98
C GLY A 563 -14.51 -6.52 -5.63
N VAL A 564 -13.91 -7.71 -5.67
CA VAL A 564 -12.66 -7.93 -6.42
C VAL A 564 -12.97 -7.96 -7.93
N PRO A 565 -12.31 -7.12 -8.75
CA PRO A 565 -12.59 -7.04 -10.19
C PRO A 565 -12.45 -8.41 -10.87
N LYS A 566 -13.42 -8.81 -11.70
CA LYS A 566 -13.44 -10.11 -12.43
C LYS A 566 -12.88 -9.99 -13.86
N GLU A 567 -12.82 -8.78 -14.38
CA GLU A 567 -12.25 -8.37 -15.66
C GLU A 567 -10.73 -8.22 -15.63
N THR A 568 -10.16 -7.94 -14.46
CA THR A 568 -8.74 -7.65 -14.33
C THR A 568 -7.94 -8.95 -14.25
N LYS A 569 -6.87 -9.05 -15.04
CA LYS A 569 -5.89 -10.15 -14.95
C LYS A 569 -4.66 -9.69 -14.19
N TRP A 570 -4.07 -10.59 -13.41
CA TRP A 570 -2.77 -10.35 -12.81
C TRP A 570 -1.72 -10.14 -13.91
N ARG A 571 -0.91 -9.09 -13.75
CA ARG A 571 0.19 -8.75 -14.62
C ARG A 571 1.41 -8.40 -13.76
N PRO A 572 2.56 -9.07 -13.96
CA PRO A 572 3.78 -8.73 -13.24
C PRO A 572 4.04 -7.22 -13.25
N TYR A 573 4.43 -6.69 -12.10
CA TYR A 573 4.72 -5.27 -11.81
C TYR A 573 3.55 -4.30 -11.95
N THR A 574 2.74 -4.38 -13.02
CA THR A 574 1.59 -3.49 -13.21
C THR A 574 0.52 -3.71 -12.14
N THR A 575 0.20 -4.96 -11.81
CA THR A 575 -0.72 -5.25 -10.70
C THR A 575 -0.14 -4.76 -9.37
N PHE A 576 1.17 -4.94 -9.13
CA PHE A 576 1.80 -4.41 -7.92
C PHE A 576 1.63 -2.89 -7.79
N VAL A 577 1.84 -2.13 -8.86
CA VAL A 577 1.65 -0.67 -8.87
C VAL A 577 0.18 -0.29 -8.68
N ILE A 578 -0.76 -1.03 -9.29
CA ILE A 578 -2.20 -0.81 -9.11
C ILE A 578 -2.59 -1.06 -7.65
N THR A 579 -2.24 -2.21 -7.08
CA THR A 579 -2.61 -2.58 -5.72
C THR A 579 -1.92 -1.68 -4.68
N LEU A 580 -0.69 -1.20 -4.93
CA LEU A 580 -0.06 -0.17 -4.10
C LEU A 580 -0.88 1.13 -4.08
N MET A 581 -1.42 1.52 -5.24
CA MET A 581 -2.32 2.67 -5.34
C MET A 581 -3.65 2.41 -4.63
N ASP A 582 -4.16 1.17 -4.71
CA ASP A 582 -5.36 0.77 -3.97
C ASP A 582 -5.15 0.89 -2.46
N VAL A 583 -3.97 0.53 -1.92
CA VAL A 583 -3.63 0.74 -0.49
C VAL A 583 -3.76 2.22 -0.12
N LYS A 584 -3.17 3.13 -0.91
CA LYS A 584 -3.31 4.58 -0.69
C LYS A 584 -4.78 5.01 -0.69
N ASN A 585 -5.56 4.53 -1.66
CA ASN A 585 -6.92 4.98 -1.88
C ASN A 585 -7.92 4.35 -0.90
N ALA A 586 -7.61 3.17 -0.34
CA ALA A 586 -8.41 2.49 0.67
C ALA A 586 -8.42 3.20 2.02
N MET A 587 -7.42 4.06 2.29
CA MET A 587 -7.30 4.81 3.55
C MET A 587 -8.04 6.16 3.55
N HIS A 588 -8.79 6.48 2.49
CA HIS A 588 -9.50 7.76 2.39
C HIS A 588 -10.86 7.70 3.10
N VAL A 589 -10.89 8.17 4.35
CA VAL A 589 -12.10 8.25 5.18
C VAL A 589 -12.74 9.63 5.16
N ILE A 590 -14.07 9.68 5.29
CA ILE A 590 -14.82 10.93 5.48
C ILE A 590 -15.31 10.98 6.94
N PRO A 591 -14.97 12.02 7.71
CA PRO A 591 -15.47 12.17 9.08
C PRO A 591 -17.00 12.21 9.16
N GLY A 592 -17.58 11.55 10.15
CA GLY A 592 -19.01 11.40 10.37
C GLY A 592 -19.72 10.44 9.41
N LYS A 593 -19.04 10.00 8.33
CA LYS A 593 -19.58 9.07 7.33
C LYS A 593 -18.84 7.74 7.43
N PHE A 594 -19.43 6.82 8.19
CA PHE A 594 -18.89 5.48 8.36
C PHE A 594 -19.36 4.60 7.20
N GLU A 595 -18.42 4.07 6.42
CA GLU A 595 -18.69 3.17 5.30
C GLU A 595 -17.86 1.90 5.42
N ALA A 596 -18.44 0.74 5.09
CA ALA A 596 -17.73 -0.53 5.03
C ALA A 596 -17.03 -0.64 3.66
N ASN A 597 -15.96 0.14 3.47
CA ASN A 597 -15.36 0.31 2.15
C ASN A 597 -13.84 0.47 2.22
N GLY A 598 -13.11 -0.47 1.60
CA GLY A 598 -11.65 -0.46 1.65
C GLY A 598 -11.16 -0.63 3.09
N HIS A 599 -10.24 0.25 3.53
CA HIS A 599 -9.65 0.20 4.86
C HIS A 599 -10.44 1.03 5.89
N ASP A 600 -11.66 1.46 5.56
CA ASP A 600 -12.60 2.05 6.53
C ASP A 600 -13.45 0.95 7.15
N TYR A 601 -13.22 0.66 8.43
CA TYR A 601 -13.95 -0.35 9.19
C TYR A 601 -15.03 0.24 10.09
N ARG A 602 -15.14 1.57 10.20
CA ARG A 602 -15.86 2.27 11.28
C ARG A 602 -17.34 1.90 11.37
N SER A 603 -17.97 1.55 10.25
CA SER A 603 -19.36 1.08 10.20
C SER A 603 -19.60 -0.22 10.97
N ASP A 604 -18.59 -1.06 11.06
CA ASP A 604 -18.67 -2.42 11.58
C ASP A 604 -18.23 -2.51 13.04
N LEU A 605 -17.41 -1.55 13.49
CA LEU A 605 -16.69 -1.62 14.76
C LEU A 605 -17.58 -1.67 16.00
N ALA A 606 -18.68 -0.92 16.03
CA ALA A 606 -19.60 -0.97 17.18
C ALA A 606 -20.09 -2.40 17.44
N ARG A 607 -20.45 -3.10 16.36
CA ARG A 607 -20.98 -4.47 16.42
C ARG A 607 -19.88 -5.51 16.60
N PHE A 608 -18.78 -5.39 15.87
CA PHE A 608 -17.66 -6.32 15.99
C PHE A 608 -16.91 -6.17 17.32
N THR A 609 -16.90 -4.99 17.95
CA THR A 609 -16.38 -4.83 19.32
C THR A 609 -17.24 -5.60 20.32
N SER A 610 -18.56 -5.44 20.26
CA SER A 610 -19.49 -6.22 21.10
C SER A 610 -19.30 -7.73 20.90
N LEU A 611 -19.20 -8.16 19.65
CA LEU A 611 -19.03 -9.58 19.31
C LEU A 611 -17.66 -10.13 19.73
N ALA A 612 -16.58 -9.45 19.35
CA ALA A 612 -15.22 -9.95 19.52
C ALA A 612 -14.81 -9.99 20.99
N TYR A 613 -15.32 -9.10 21.84
CA TYR A 613 -14.99 -9.06 23.27
C TYR A 613 -16.06 -9.65 24.18
N ASP A 614 -17.14 -10.21 23.61
CA ASP A 614 -18.25 -10.81 24.34
C ASP A 614 -18.91 -9.84 25.32
N LEU A 615 -19.26 -8.66 24.79
CA LEU A 615 -19.90 -7.56 25.50
C LEU A 615 -21.32 -7.39 24.92
N PRO A 616 -22.29 -8.22 25.33
CA PRO A 616 -23.61 -8.25 24.71
C PRO A 616 -24.35 -6.92 24.89
N VAL A 617 -24.94 -6.44 23.80
CA VAL A 617 -25.71 -5.19 23.77
C VAL A 617 -27.01 -5.40 22.99
N ASP A 618 -28.11 -4.82 23.48
CA ASP A 618 -29.37 -4.85 22.74
C ASP A 618 -29.34 -3.94 21.51
N SER A 619 -30.21 -4.21 20.54
CA SER A 619 -30.23 -3.49 19.27
C SER A 619 -30.53 -1.99 19.40
N LYS A 620 -31.27 -1.56 20.44
CA LYS A 620 -31.59 -0.14 20.65
C LYS A 620 -30.38 0.60 21.19
N ARG A 621 -29.70 0.03 22.20
CA ARG A 621 -28.44 0.58 22.74
C ARG A 621 -27.36 0.65 21.67
N LEU A 622 -27.17 -0.42 20.90
CA LEU A 622 -26.22 -0.47 19.80
C LEU A 622 -26.49 0.63 18.76
N ALA A 623 -27.76 0.84 18.37
CA ALA A 623 -28.12 1.91 17.44
C ALA A 623 -27.84 3.32 18.00
N ARG A 624 -28.07 3.56 19.30
CA ARG A 624 -27.72 4.85 19.94
C ARG A 624 -26.22 5.06 19.97
N MET A 625 -25.46 4.04 20.34
CA MET A 625 -23.99 4.06 20.34
C MET A 625 -23.45 4.39 18.94
N GLU A 626 -23.98 3.75 17.91
CA GLU A 626 -23.63 4.01 16.52
C GLU A 626 -23.88 5.46 16.06
N VAL A 627 -24.96 6.09 16.54
CA VAL A 627 -25.24 7.52 16.28
C VAL A 627 -24.26 8.41 17.04
N ALA A 628 -23.99 8.09 18.31
CA ALA A 628 -23.07 8.85 19.16
C ALA A 628 -21.65 8.85 18.58
N LEU A 629 -21.12 7.69 18.18
CA LEU A 629 -19.80 7.53 17.57
C LEU A 629 -19.63 8.41 16.32
N ARG A 630 -20.63 8.43 15.41
CA ARG A 630 -20.60 9.25 14.20
C ARG A 630 -20.63 10.75 14.50
N LYS A 631 -21.47 11.17 15.45
CA LYS A 631 -21.59 12.58 15.87
C LYS A 631 -20.29 13.05 16.53
N ARG A 632 -19.71 12.23 17.42
CA ARG A 632 -18.48 12.54 18.15
C ARG A 632 -17.28 12.64 17.22
N GLU A 633 -17.12 11.71 16.27
CA GLU A 633 -16.05 11.80 15.28
C GLU A 633 -16.14 13.08 14.44
N LEU A 634 -17.36 13.43 14.00
CA LEU A 634 -17.58 14.65 13.24
C LEU A 634 -17.21 15.90 14.05
N ALA A 635 -17.61 15.97 15.33
CA ALA A 635 -17.28 17.09 16.22
C ALA A 635 -15.76 17.24 16.40
N TRP A 636 -15.03 16.14 16.60
CA TRP A 636 -13.57 16.17 16.69
C TRP A 636 -12.89 16.53 15.36
N ALA A 637 -13.46 16.12 14.22
CA ALA A 637 -12.96 16.54 12.92
C ALA A 637 -13.19 18.04 12.67
N GLU A 638 -14.36 18.56 13.05
CA GLU A 638 -14.67 19.99 12.96
C GLU A 638 -13.71 20.83 13.81
N ARG A 639 -13.50 20.43 15.07
CA ARG A 639 -12.55 21.12 15.97
C ARG A 639 -11.13 21.17 15.38
N ARG A 640 -10.63 20.03 14.91
CA ARG A 640 -9.31 19.96 14.25
C ARG A 640 -9.21 20.86 13.04
N LEU A 641 -10.27 20.90 12.20
CA LEU A 641 -10.29 21.74 11.02
C LEU A 641 -10.25 23.23 11.38
N ILE A 642 -11.05 23.66 12.36
CA ILE A 642 -11.09 25.05 12.84
C ILE A 642 -9.71 25.45 13.38
N ASP A 643 -9.13 24.62 14.25
CA ASP A 643 -7.85 24.92 14.89
C ASP A 643 -6.68 24.97 13.88
N ASP A 644 -6.64 24.08 12.89
CA ASP A 644 -5.65 24.11 11.81
C ASP A 644 -5.76 25.38 10.94
N GLN A 645 -7.00 25.84 10.67
CA GLN A 645 -7.21 27.10 9.94
C GLN A 645 -6.75 28.31 10.78
N ILE A 646 -7.03 28.31 12.08
CA ILE A 646 -6.59 29.36 13.00
C ILE A 646 -5.05 29.42 13.05
N ASP A 647 -4.37 28.27 13.14
CA ASP A 647 -2.91 28.24 13.21
C ASP A 647 -2.24 28.64 11.88
N LYS A 648 -2.80 28.23 10.73
CA LYS A 648 -2.36 28.73 9.42
C LYS A 648 -2.53 30.24 9.31
N ALA A 649 -3.65 30.77 9.79
CA ALA A 649 -3.88 32.21 9.81
C ALA A 649 -2.87 32.93 10.71
N LYS A 650 -2.60 32.41 11.93
CA LYS A 650 -1.56 32.95 12.82
C LYS A 650 -0.19 32.96 12.14
N ALA A 651 0.22 31.84 11.55
CA ALA A 651 1.52 31.73 10.88
C ALA A 651 1.66 32.71 9.71
N GLN A 652 0.61 32.88 8.91
CA GLN A 652 0.58 33.86 7.81
C GLN A 652 0.69 35.30 8.33
N ILE A 653 -0.02 35.63 9.41
CA ILE A 653 0.02 36.97 10.00
C ILE A 653 1.40 37.23 10.61
N SER A 654 1.97 36.28 11.35
CA SER A 654 3.33 36.39 11.92
C SER A 654 4.39 36.57 10.83
N ALA A 655 4.36 35.77 9.76
CA ALA A 655 5.28 35.91 8.63
C ALA A 655 5.15 37.28 7.94
N GLN A 656 3.94 37.83 7.90
CA GLN A 656 3.70 39.16 7.35
C GLN A 656 4.24 40.27 8.26
N PHE A 657 4.08 40.15 9.59
CA PHE A 657 4.68 41.08 10.56
C PHE A 657 6.21 41.04 10.54
N GLU A 658 6.81 39.86 10.43
CA GLU A 658 8.26 39.71 10.24
C GLU A 658 8.72 40.42 8.97
N LYS A 659 8.00 40.24 7.86
CA LYS A 659 8.28 40.94 6.60
C LYS A 659 8.17 42.47 6.72
N TRP A 660 7.30 42.96 7.60
CA TRP A 660 7.15 44.39 7.91
C TRP A 660 8.17 44.90 8.93
N GLY A 661 9.01 44.04 9.52
CA GLY A 661 9.93 44.41 10.60
C GLY A 661 9.21 44.80 11.90
N ALA A 662 7.98 44.30 12.09
CA ALA A 662 7.06 44.70 13.15
C ALA A 662 6.78 43.56 14.15
N SER A 663 7.73 42.63 14.32
CA SER A 663 7.59 41.41 15.14
C SER A 663 7.17 41.67 16.58
N ASP A 664 7.48 42.83 17.13
CA ASP A 664 7.33 43.14 18.56
C ASP A 664 6.08 43.99 18.88
N SER A 665 5.22 44.27 17.89
CA SER A 665 4.31 45.44 17.98
C SER A 665 2.83 45.15 18.24
N VAL A 666 2.32 43.93 18.09
CA VAL A 666 0.88 43.65 18.30
C VAL A 666 0.61 42.22 18.79
N PRO A 667 0.07 42.02 20.02
CA PRO A 667 -0.49 40.72 20.39
C PRO A 667 -1.70 40.41 19.51
N LEU A 668 -1.67 39.27 18.81
CA LEU A 668 -2.76 38.85 17.94
C LEU A 668 -4.07 38.69 18.74
N PRO A 669 -5.20 39.27 18.31
CA PRO A 669 -6.44 39.30 19.07
C PRO A 669 -7.15 37.94 19.23
N PHE A 670 -6.59 36.85 18.71
CA PHE A 670 -7.13 35.49 18.85
C PHE A 670 -6.82 34.84 20.21
N VAL A 671 -6.26 35.60 21.15
CA VAL A 671 -5.97 35.16 22.52
C VAL A 671 -7.13 35.53 23.46
N SER A 672 -8.13 34.65 23.53
CA SER A 672 -8.80 34.16 24.76
C SER A 672 -10.27 33.76 24.53
N SER A 673 -10.64 32.52 24.87
CA SER A 673 -11.32 32.19 26.12
C SER A 673 -11.97 30.80 26.05
N GLY A 674 -11.62 29.95 27.02
CA GLY A 674 -12.56 29.07 27.73
C GLY A 674 -13.22 27.91 26.99
N SER A 675 -12.97 26.71 27.50
CA SER A 675 -13.94 25.61 27.46
C SER A 675 -15.37 26.10 27.76
N PRO A 676 -16.39 25.66 27.01
CA PRO A 676 -17.64 25.24 27.62
C PRO A 676 -17.47 23.78 28.09
N GLY A 677 -17.96 23.49 29.29
CA GLY A 677 -17.80 22.22 29.99
C GLY A 677 -18.46 21.02 29.33
#